data_AF-A0A848L938-F1
#
_entry.id   AF-A0A848L938-F1
#
_cell.length_a   1.000
_cell.length_b   1.000
_cell.length_c   1.000
_cell.angle_alpha   90.00
_cell.angle_beta   90.00
_cell.angle_gamma   90.00
#
_symmetry.space_group_name_H-M   'P 1'
#
loop_
_entity.id
_entity.type
_entity.pdbx_description
1 polymer ?
#
loop_
_entity_poly.entity_id
_entity_poly.type
_entity_poly.pdbx_seq_one_letter_code
_entity_poly.pdbx_strand_id
1 'polypeptide(L)'
;MSMKVDGGSKASKSHRVEERKPPEPKVETPAPKKLEPSSVRNRLNKDGFEAGSTKPQAQFQNLLGGTTAQTFQPGPVANAGGTPLAQNTTVRNPGPVAQGGPVGQGGTQVSPEVQAAIDEINEFQPQAQGIGLSIALSEHNTNSPEDVAFRRELMNALGADRVAEMMGHVREDSDNGPGLAVNILSAASEAYSPADQGKLVQSLGSEMLGRTLAEGVEYVSNPNAVNPDYRTKLENVAKMLGTLHSQPAGSPGKAEAAGALERIQNGEQYTSAPGVSTAAWLVAHAGSDALKNDFANKYLDEFKANPESLSPEEARAVAWALGSTTGSPSTGGMGPIVNLTHEQRTQFLDKLTTSERYGAPDVDAGANFQADVRAGVNEFLMDVSRINPANFGNTPEARLAARELRIETFQKVSKAVDGDFFAEGAGTHRALANMFAADTEGIVNTSANTSHRLHDREGQALAKFFDHVAFRSEGSREKVTQALQKYLGVGNEQGIVDELAASKGNDAFMADRGNILARNMGFLLGALYQGAEGALKDIGDEHARKKAIVDVMGSLVETAIEASPVSGAYSKIKSGTGDRASVDAVFNWLGDKFAGDVSASKDAVTKLAGSIIEGAWAPFFGDEALQGANPGDLTDMFELINAGVSLADGRSGQPNINIGGAYING
;
A
#
# COMPACT_ATOMS: atom_id res chain seq x y z
N MET A 1 30.17 56.72 31.80
CA MET A 1 29.72 58.13 31.75
C MET A 1 28.51 58.26 32.63
N SER A 2 28.63 59.07 33.69
CA SER A 2 27.62 59.34 34.72
C SER A 2 26.61 60.38 34.27
N MET A 3 25.36 60.27 34.75
CA MET A 3 24.52 61.36 35.30
C MET A 3 23.25 60.72 35.87
N LYS A 4 23.17 60.52 37.19
CA LYS A 4 22.74 61.44 38.27
C LYS A 4 21.22 61.49 38.49
N VAL A 5 20.90 61.01 39.69
CA VAL A 5 19.69 60.99 40.50
C VAL A 5 19.22 62.39 40.89
N ASP A 6 17.90 62.56 41.05
CA ASP A 6 17.21 63.28 42.14
C ASP A 6 15.76 62.73 42.15
N GLY A 7 15.08 62.37 43.24
CA GLY A 7 15.23 62.68 44.66
C GLY A 7 13.85 63.13 45.17
N GLY A 8 13.24 62.42 46.13
CA GLY A 8 11.98 62.87 46.75
C GLY A 8 11.24 61.79 47.55
N SER A 9 11.55 61.70 48.84
CA SER A 9 11.12 60.66 49.78
C SER A 9 10.12 61.17 50.82
N LYS A 10 9.44 60.19 51.46
CA LYS A 10 8.77 60.16 52.78
C LYS A 10 7.23 60.29 52.70
N ALA A 11 6.45 59.40 53.32
CA ALA A 11 6.68 58.74 54.61
C ALA A 11 6.07 57.32 54.68
N SER A 12 6.79 56.40 55.32
CA SER A 12 6.22 55.16 55.89
C SER A 12 6.55 55.10 57.37
N LYS A 13 5.50 55.14 58.21
CA LYS A 13 5.56 54.73 59.62
C LYS A 13 5.14 53.26 59.69
N SER A 14 5.88 52.48 60.48
CA SER A 14 5.61 51.07 60.75
C SER A 14 4.32 50.92 61.55
N HIS A 15 3.60 49.80 61.36
CA HIS A 15 3.12 48.95 62.46
C HIS A 15 2.63 47.60 61.92
N ARG A 16 2.62 46.64 62.85
CA ARG A 16 2.82 45.20 62.70
C ARG A 16 1.47 44.44 62.69
N VAL A 17 1.34 43.52 61.74
CA VAL A 17 0.64 42.20 61.76
C VAL A 17 -0.76 42.13 62.39
N GLU A 18 -1.78 42.03 61.52
CA GLU A 18 -2.91 41.10 61.66
C GLU A 18 -3.02 40.32 60.35
N GLU A 19 -2.78 39.01 60.35
CA GLU A 19 -3.15 38.14 59.23
C GLU A 19 -4.67 38.06 59.14
N ARG A 20 -5.25 38.75 58.15
CA ARG A 20 -6.63 38.54 57.71
C ARG A 20 -6.64 38.20 56.22
N LYS A 21 -7.20 37.02 55.95
CA LYS A 21 -7.50 36.40 54.65
C LYS A 21 -8.07 37.43 53.65
N PRO A 22 -7.52 37.59 52.43
CA PRO A 22 -8.15 38.41 51.39
C PRO A 22 -9.34 37.70 50.73
N PRO A 23 -10.33 38.45 50.22
CA PRO A 23 -11.63 37.95 49.76
C PRO A 23 -11.58 37.29 48.37
N GLU A 24 -12.54 36.41 48.14
CA GLU A 24 -12.78 35.68 46.89
C GLU A 24 -12.93 36.63 45.67
N PRO A 25 -12.25 36.37 44.55
CA PRO A 25 -12.56 37.04 43.30
C PRO A 25 -13.87 36.50 42.72
N LYS A 26 -14.83 37.39 42.47
CA LYS A 26 -16.04 37.12 41.69
C LYS A 26 -15.64 36.57 40.31
N VAL A 27 -16.00 35.32 40.05
CA VAL A 27 -16.00 34.75 38.70
C VAL A 27 -17.23 35.28 37.98
N GLU A 28 -17.05 36.13 36.97
CA GLU A 28 -18.08 36.38 35.97
C GLU A 28 -18.32 35.09 35.18
N THR A 29 -19.53 34.54 35.29
CA THR A 29 -20.02 33.47 34.44
C THR A 29 -20.10 33.98 33.00
N PRO A 30 -19.52 33.29 32.00
CA PRO A 30 -19.74 33.65 30.61
C PRO A 30 -21.22 33.41 30.26
N ALA A 31 -21.83 34.35 29.54
CA ALA A 31 -23.22 34.26 29.11
C ALA A 31 -23.45 32.98 28.27
N PRO A 32 -24.61 32.32 28.41
CA PRO A 32 -24.92 31.14 27.59
C PRO A 32 -24.95 31.55 26.12
N LYS A 33 -24.12 30.87 25.29
CA LYS A 33 -24.23 30.94 23.83
C LYS A 33 -25.66 30.53 23.47
N LYS A 34 -26.37 31.38 22.73
CA LYS A 34 -27.59 30.96 22.02
C LYS A 34 -27.15 29.87 21.03
N LEU A 35 -27.60 28.64 21.28
CA LEU A 35 -27.56 27.57 20.29
C LEU A 35 -28.38 28.03 19.09
N GLU A 36 -27.72 28.20 17.94
CA GLU A 36 -28.45 28.32 16.68
C GLU A 36 -29.23 27.01 16.42
N PRO A 37 -30.36 27.05 15.70
CA PRO A 37 -31.09 25.84 15.36
C PRO A 37 -30.17 24.86 14.61
N SER A 38 -30.09 23.62 15.08
CA SER A 38 -29.35 22.53 14.42
C SER A 38 -29.82 22.35 12.96
N SER A 39 -28.95 21.81 12.11
CA SER A 39 -29.29 21.48 10.72
C SER A 39 -30.50 20.55 10.63
N VAL A 40 -30.67 19.69 11.64
CA VAL A 40 -31.82 18.81 11.86
C VAL A 40 -33.12 19.62 12.00
N ARG A 41 -33.14 20.65 12.86
CA ARG A 41 -34.28 21.58 13.03
C ARG A 41 -34.64 22.27 11.71
N ASN A 42 -33.65 22.64 10.91
CA ASN A 42 -33.85 23.29 9.62
C ASN A 42 -34.44 22.34 8.56
N ARG A 43 -34.20 21.03 8.67
CA ARG A 43 -34.75 20.02 7.76
C ARG A 43 -36.18 19.63 8.14
N LEU A 44 -36.47 19.44 9.43
CA LEU A 44 -37.83 19.23 9.94
C LEU A 44 -38.78 20.39 9.60
N ASN A 45 -38.27 21.63 9.67
CA ASN A 45 -39.02 22.82 9.25
C ASN A 45 -39.27 22.86 7.72
N LYS A 46 -38.38 22.26 6.90
CA LYS A 46 -38.57 22.15 5.44
C LYS A 46 -39.59 21.07 5.06
N ASP A 47 -39.68 20.00 5.85
CA ASP A 47 -40.62 18.90 5.63
C ASP A 47 -42.02 19.16 6.25
N GLY A 48 -42.29 20.39 6.67
CA GLY A 48 -43.62 20.86 7.09
C GLY A 48 -43.94 20.67 8.59
N PHE A 49 -42.96 20.35 9.43
CA PHE A 49 -43.14 20.28 10.87
C PHE A 49 -42.76 21.62 11.54
N GLU A 50 -43.70 22.56 11.62
CA GLU A 50 -43.52 23.77 12.43
C GLU A 50 -43.79 23.48 13.91
N ALA A 51 -42.83 23.85 14.77
CA ALA A 51 -42.99 23.83 16.21
C ALA A 51 -44.05 24.86 16.66
N GLY A 52 -45.22 24.39 17.09
CA GLY A 52 -46.14 25.22 17.88
C GLY A 52 -47.64 25.14 17.58
N SER A 53 -48.14 24.28 16.69
CA SER A 53 -49.60 24.14 16.51
C SER A 53 -50.13 22.85 17.15
N THR A 54 -51.07 22.99 18.09
CA THR A 54 -51.80 21.93 18.80
C THR A 54 -52.80 21.17 17.90
N LYS A 55 -52.53 21.03 16.60
CA LYS A 55 -53.39 20.32 15.65
C LYS A 55 -52.73 19.21 14.78
N PRO A 56 -51.73 18.40 15.21
CA PRO A 56 -51.28 17.26 14.39
C PRO A 56 -52.04 15.96 14.72
N GLN A 57 -52.88 15.92 15.75
CA GLN A 57 -53.46 14.67 16.22
C GLN A 57 -54.59 14.13 15.32
N ALA A 58 -55.20 14.98 14.48
CA ALA A 58 -56.38 14.62 13.68
C ALA A 58 -56.08 14.25 12.21
N GLN A 59 -54.92 14.62 11.65
CA GLN A 59 -54.61 14.35 10.23
C GLN A 59 -53.84 13.04 10.01
N PHE A 60 -53.03 12.59 10.97
CA PHE A 60 -52.34 11.29 10.88
C PHE A 60 -53.16 10.10 11.40
N GLN A 61 -54.11 10.33 12.32
CA GLN A 61 -55.03 9.28 12.82
C GLN A 61 -56.05 8.79 11.78
N ASN A 62 -56.27 9.54 10.69
CA ASN A 62 -57.22 9.16 9.64
C ASN A 62 -56.60 8.34 8.50
N LEU A 63 -55.27 8.14 8.47
CA LEU A 63 -54.61 7.40 7.38
C LEU A 63 -54.27 5.94 7.71
N LEU A 64 -54.18 5.57 8.99
CA LEU A 64 -53.87 4.20 9.42
C LEU A 64 -54.69 3.87 10.68
N GLY A 65 -55.68 2.99 10.52
CA GLY A 65 -56.52 2.50 11.62
C GLY A 65 -55.67 1.91 12.74
N GLY A 66 -55.96 2.35 13.97
CA GLY A 66 -55.02 2.24 15.08
C GLY A 66 -54.94 0.88 15.78
N THR A 67 -53.90 0.79 16.62
CA THR A 67 -53.95 0.23 17.97
C THR A 67 -52.94 0.98 18.86
N THR A 68 -53.29 1.10 20.13
CA THR A 68 -52.64 1.87 21.20
C THR A 68 -51.17 1.52 21.43
N ALA A 69 -50.30 2.54 21.49
CA ALA A 69 -48.90 2.42 21.89
C ALA A 69 -48.77 2.14 23.40
N GLN A 70 -48.02 1.09 23.75
CA GLN A 70 -47.47 0.92 25.09
C GLN A 70 -46.12 1.64 25.16
N THR A 71 -46.01 2.62 26.05
CA THR A 71 -44.73 3.15 26.53
C THR A 71 -43.95 2.03 27.22
N PHE A 72 -42.79 1.69 26.69
CA PHE A 72 -41.92 0.65 27.24
C PHE A 72 -41.07 1.19 28.39
N GLN A 73 -41.05 0.49 29.53
CA GLN A 73 -40.10 0.73 30.63
C GLN A 73 -38.92 -0.24 30.50
N PRO A 74 -37.66 0.22 30.62
CA PRO A 74 -36.49 -0.63 30.45
C PRO A 74 -36.35 -1.66 31.57
N GLY A 75 -36.11 -2.92 31.21
CA GLY A 75 -35.74 -4.01 32.12
C GLY A 75 -34.25 -4.00 32.47
N PRO A 76 -33.83 -4.66 33.57
CA PRO A 76 -32.49 -4.52 34.12
C PRO A 76 -31.42 -5.29 33.33
N VAL A 77 -30.25 -4.65 33.18
CA VAL A 77 -29.01 -5.19 32.59
C VAL A 77 -28.30 -6.10 33.60
N ALA A 78 -27.83 -7.27 33.15
CA ALA A 78 -27.05 -8.20 33.96
C ALA A 78 -25.56 -7.79 34.04
N ASN A 79 -25.03 -7.63 35.25
CA ASN A 79 -23.61 -7.39 35.50
C ASN A 79 -22.81 -8.70 35.45
N ALA A 80 -21.73 -8.73 34.65
CA ALA A 80 -20.68 -9.73 34.72
C ALA A 80 -19.51 -9.22 35.57
N GLY A 81 -19.22 -9.92 36.67
CA GLY A 81 -18.01 -9.72 37.48
C GLY A 81 -17.82 -10.94 38.38
N GLY A 82 -16.81 -11.76 38.09
CA GLY A 82 -16.54 -13.01 38.80
C GLY A 82 -15.72 -12.85 40.07
N THR A 83 -15.80 -13.86 40.96
CA THR A 83 -14.70 -14.41 41.79
C THR A 83 -15.20 -15.68 42.56
N PRO A 84 -14.32 -16.56 43.08
CA PRO A 84 -14.52 -18.01 43.10
C PRO A 84 -14.97 -18.64 44.44
N LEU A 85 -15.43 -19.91 44.33
CA LEU A 85 -15.45 -21.02 45.32
C LEU A 85 -16.39 -21.00 46.57
N ALA A 86 -17.24 -22.04 46.60
CA ALA A 86 -17.60 -22.95 47.71
C ALA A 86 -18.71 -22.62 48.76
N GLN A 87 -19.66 -23.57 48.83
CA GLN A 87 -20.37 -24.14 50.00
C GLN A 87 -21.54 -23.41 50.71
N ASN A 88 -22.75 -23.91 50.44
CA ASN A 88 -23.75 -24.46 51.38
C ASN A 88 -24.03 -23.72 52.72
N THR A 89 -25.21 -23.11 52.92
CA THR A 89 -26.25 -23.52 53.90
C THR A 89 -27.48 -22.59 54.00
N THR A 90 -28.58 -23.24 54.37
CA THR A 90 -29.99 -22.94 54.68
C THR A 90 -30.45 -21.73 55.53
N VAL A 91 -31.63 -21.18 55.16
CA VAL A 91 -32.85 -20.86 55.97
C VAL A 91 -32.89 -19.61 56.89
N ARG A 92 -33.83 -18.66 56.63
CA ARG A 92 -35.05 -18.29 57.42
C ARG A 92 -35.61 -16.87 57.09
N ASN A 93 -36.93 -16.75 56.94
CA ASN A 93 -37.75 -15.51 57.00
C ASN A 93 -38.52 -15.52 58.37
N PRO A 94 -39.28 -14.49 58.85
CA PRO A 94 -39.54 -13.11 58.35
C PRO A 94 -39.64 -11.94 59.41
N GLY A 95 -39.51 -10.67 58.94
CA GLY A 95 -40.20 -9.41 59.41
C GLY A 95 -39.61 -8.54 60.57
N PRO A 96 -40.06 -7.28 60.81
CA PRO A 96 -40.69 -6.28 59.91
C PRO A 96 -40.23 -4.78 60.09
N VAL A 97 -40.54 -3.95 59.07
CA VAL A 97 -40.72 -2.46 59.00
C VAL A 97 -39.64 -1.46 59.48
N ALA A 98 -39.17 -0.60 58.57
CA ALA A 98 -39.12 0.86 58.75
C ALA A 98 -39.01 1.59 57.40
N GLN A 99 -39.87 2.59 57.20
CA GLN A 99 -39.92 3.49 56.04
C GLN A 99 -38.63 4.30 55.87
N GLY A 100 -38.19 4.49 54.63
CA GLY A 100 -37.18 5.48 54.30
C GLY A 100 -36.89 5.53 52.80
N GLY A 101 -37.55 6.46 52.09
CA GLY A 101 -37.15 7.16 50.86
C GLY A 101 -36.69 6.35 49.62
N PRO A 102 -37.11 6.73 48.39
CA PRO A 102 -36.50 6.16 47.20
C PRO A 102 -35.04 6.64 47.09
N VAL A 103 -34.11 5.71 47.25
CA VAL A 103 -32.68 5.92 46.96
C VAL A 103 -32.49 5.87 45.44
N GLY A 104 -31.71 6.82 44.94
CA GLY A 104 -31.73 7.30 43.56
C GLY A 104 -31.36 6.27 42.48
N GLN A 105 -32.02 6.47 41.34
CA GLN A 105 -31.61 5.99 40.03
C GLN A 105 -30.22 6.54 39.70
N GLY A 106 -29.21 5.68 39.66
CA GLY A 106 -27.94 5.97 39.00
C GLY A 106 -28.10 5.71 37.50
N GLY A 107 -28.68 6.66 36.77
CA GLY A 107 -28.60 6.68 35.31
C GLY A 107 -27.20 7.15 34.91
N THR A 108 -26.54 6.45 33.99
CA THR A 108 -25.31 6.92 33.36
C THR A 108 -25.60 8.26 32.72
N GLN A 109 -25.08 9.34 33.31
CA GLN A 109 -25.38 10.70 32.86
C GLN A 109 -24.62 10.94 31.55
N VAL A 110 -25.32 10.97 30.42
CA VAL A 110 -24.76 11.34 29.11
C VAL A 110 -24.53 12.84 29.05
N SER A 111 -23.59 13.27 28.21
CA SER A 111 -23.31 14.68 27.97
C SER A 111 -24.55 15.43 27.45
N PRO A 112 -24.70 16.73 27.76
CA PRO A 112 -25.86 17.51 27.29
C PRO A 112 -26.01 17.53 25.77
N GLU A 113 -24.89 17.47 25.05
CA GLU A 113 -24.85 17.43 23.59
C GLU A 113 -25.39 16.09 23.05
N VAL A 114 -24.97 14.97 23.63
CA VAL A 114 -25.50 13.64 23.28
C VAL A 114 -26.97 13.50 23.66
N GLN A 115 -27.39 14.04 24.82
CA GLN A 115 -28.80 14.03 25.19
C GLN A 115 -29.65 14.83 24.20
N ALA A 116 -29.18 15.99 23.76
CA ALA A 116 -29.86 16.80 22.75
C ALA A 116 -29.97 16.04 21.41
N ALA A 117 -28.90 15.36 20.97
CA ALA A 117 -28.93 14.55 19.77
C ALA A 117 -29.93 13.37 19.88
N ILE A 118 -30.00 12.70 21.04
CA ILE A 118 -30.99 11.65 21.29
C ILE A 118 -32.42 12.20 21.24
N ASP A 119 -32.65 13.35 21.87
CA ASP A 119 -33.95 14.01 21.86
C ASP A 119 -34.36 14.39 20.43
N GLU A 120 -33.44 14.92 19.62
CA GLU A 120 -33.67 15.21 18.20
C GLU A 120 -33.94 13.95 17.37
N ILE A 121 -33.21 12.86 17.59
CA ILE A 121 -33.48 11.56 16.94
C ILE A 121 -34.89 11.07 17.29
N ASN A 122 -35.34 11.28 18.52
CA ASN A 122 -36.68 10.90 18.98
C ASN A 122 -37.81 11.75 18.38
N GLU A 123 -37.51 12.94 17.81
CA GLU A 123 -38.51 13.73 17.08
C GLU A 123 -38.91 13.05 15.75
N PHE A 124 -38.07 12.17 15.20
CA PHE A 124 -38.38 11.39 14.00
C PHE A 124 -39.32 10.22 14.30
N GLN A 125 -40.20 9.93 13.33
CA GLN A 125 -40.95 8.67 13.32
C GLN A 125 -39.99 7.47 13.37
N PRO A 126 -40.35 6.34 14.01
CA PRO A 126 -39.45 5.19 14.18
C PRO A 126 -38.70 4.77 12.90
N GLN A 127 -39.40 4.76 11.76
CA GLN A 127 -38.84 4.38 10.46
C GLN A 127 -37.80 5.37 9.92
N ALA A 128 -37.85 6.63 10.37
CA ALA A 128 -36.95 7.71 9.97
C ALA A 128 -35.85 8.00 11.02
N GLN A 129 -35.83 7.31 12.16
CA GLN A 129 -34.81 7.54 13.21
C GLN A 129 -33.39 7.25 12.72
N GLY A 130 -33.21 6.32 11.78
CA GLY A 130 -31.91 6.08 11.13
C GLY A 130 -31.39 7.28 10.34
N ILE A 131 -32.29 8.09 9.76
CA ILE A 131 -31.93 9.35 9.09
C ILE A 131 -31.43 10.36 10.13
N GLY A 132 -32.18 10.54 11.23
CA GLY A 132 -31.79 11.41 12.32
C GLY A 132 -30.42 11.06 12.91
N LEU A 133 -30.18 9.76 13.16
CA LEU A 133 -28.90 9.27 13.64
C LEU A 133 -27.76 9.57 12.66
N SER A 134 -27.95 9.25 11.37
CA SER A 134 -26.93 9.52 10.34
C SER A 134 -26.60 11.01 10.21
N ILE A 135 -27.59 11.91 10.37
CA ILE A 135 -27.35 13.36 10.35
C ILE A 135 -26.51 13.77 11.55
N ALA A 136 -26.86 13.36 12.77
CA ALA A 136 -26.08 13.66 13.97
C ALA A 136 -24.63 13.16 13.87
N LEU A 137 -24.43 11.95 13.33
CA LEU A 137 -23.09 11.42 13.07
C LEU A 137 -22.34 12.16 11.94
N SER A 138 -23.06 12.73 10.98
CA SER A 138 -22.48 13.51 9.88
C SER A 138 -22.06 14.92 10.30
N GLU A 139 -22.70 15.50 11.31
CA GLU A 139 -22.33 16.77 11.92
C GLU A 139 -21.02 16.65 12.72
N HIS A 140 -20.76 15.47 13.28
CA HIS A 140 -19.52 15.10 13.98
C HIS A 140 -18.68 14.11 13.16
N ASN A 141 -18.32 14.48 11.93
CA ASN A 141 -17.69 13.56 10.97
C ASN A 141 -16.17 13.59 10.94
N THR A 142 -15.52 14.46 11.73
CA THR A 142 -14.06 14.59 11.71
C THR A 142 -13.40 13.52 12.59
N ASN A 143 -12.10 13.31 12.40
CA ASN A 143 -11.28 12.45 13.25
C ASN A 143 -10.73 13.18 14.49
N SER A 144 -11.32 14.32 14.87
CA SER A 144 -10.96 15.00 16.12
C SER A 144 -11.32 14.13 17.33
N PRO A 145 -10.53 14.16 18.43
CA PRO A 145 -10.84 13.43 19.65
C PRO A 145 -12.25 13.73 20.19
N GLU A 146 -12.72 14.97 20.03
CA GLU A 146 -14.04 15.42 20.45
C GLU A 146 -15.16 14.74 19.64
N ASP A 147 -15.06 14.75 18.31
CA ASP A 147 -16.06 14.10 17.45
C ASP A 147 -16.09 12.57 17.65
N VAL A 148 -14.91 11.95 17.78
CA VAL A 148 -14.82 10.50 18.09
C VAL A 148 -15.47 10.19 19.44
N ALA A 149 -15.24 11.02 20.46
CA ALA A 149 -15.84 10.86 21.78
C ALA A 149 -17.38 11.02 21.71
N PHE A 150 -17.86 12.04 21.01
CA PHE A 150 -19.30 12.26 20.78
C PHE A 150 -19.94 11.06 20.10
N ARG A 151 -19.38 10.58 18.97
CA ARG A 151 -19.93 9.41 18.24
C ARG A 151 -19.99 8.18 19.13
N ARG A 152 -18.92 7.88 19.89
CA ARG A 152 -18.90 6.74 20.81
C ARG A 152 -19.94 6.87 21.91
N GLU A 153 -20.06 8.05 22.52
CA GLU A 153 -21.02 8.29 23.59
C GLU A 153 -22.46 8.18 23.07
N LEU A 154 -22.77 8.80 21.92
CA LEU A 154 -24.09 8.72 21.28
C LEU A 154 -24.49 7.28 20.95
N MET A 155 -23.59 6.53 20.30
CA MET A 155 -23.85 5.13 19.94
C MET A 155 -24.08 4.28 21.20
N ASN A 156 -23.22 4.42 22.22
CA ASN A 156 -23.39 3.69 23.47
C ASN A 156 -24.68 4.04 24.22
N ALA A 157 -25.10 5.31 24.17
CA ALA A 157 -26.34 5.77 24.80
C ALA A 157 -27.60 5.23 24.09
N LEU A 158 -27.58 5.11 22.76
CA LEU A 158 -28.67 4.50 21.99
C LEU A 158 -28.71 2.98 22.17
N GLY A 159 -27.54 2.35 22.27
CA GLY A 159 -27.39 0.91 22.42
C GLY A 159 -27.52 0.14 21.10
N ALA A 160 -26.80 -0.99 21.01
CA ALA A 160 -26.67 -1.75 19.76
C ALA A 160 -28.01 -2.28 19.22
N ASP A 161 -28.91 -2.76 20.09
CA ASP A 161 -30.18 -3.35 19.66
C ASP A 161 -31.11 -2.30 19.03
N ARG A 162 -31.15 -1.09 19.61
CA ARG A 162 -31.94 0.01 19.08
C ARG A 162 -31.39 0.49 17.73
N VAL A 163 -30.06 0.61 17.62
CA VAL A 163 -29.44 0.98 16.34
C VAL A 163 -29.63 -0.13 15.30
N ALA A 164 -29.61 -1.40 15.68
CA ALA A 164 -29.92 -2.51 14.77
C ALA A 164 -31.36 -2.46 14.25
N GLU A 165 -32.34 -2.05 15.06
CA GLU A 165 -33.72 -1.80 14.59
C GLU A 165 -33.75 -0.67 13.56
N MET A 166 -33.05 0.45 13.82
CA MET A 166 -32.92 1.54 12.85
C MET A 166 -32.28 1.07 11.53
N MET A 167 -31.26 0.21 11.59
CA MET A 167 -30.61 -0.36 10.41
C MET A 167 -31.56 -1.24 9.57
N GLY A 168 -32.54 -1.90 10.22
CA GLY A 168 -33.60 -2.63 9.52
C GLY A 168 -34.48 -1.72 8.66
N HIS A 169 -34.72 -0.48 9.10
CA HIS A 169 -35.43 0.53 8.30
C HIS A 169 -34.54 1.17 7.23
N VAL A 170 -33.25 1.41 7.53
CA VAL A 170 -32.27 1.88 6.53
C VAL A 170 -32.19 0.92 5.34
N ARG A 171 -32.29 -0.40 5.59
CA ARG A 171 -32.36 -1.42 4.53
C ARG A 171 -33.53 -1.21 3.57
N GLU A 172 -34.66 -0.70 4.06
CA GLU A 172 -35.88 -0.51 3.27
C GLU A 172 -35.86 0.80 2.45
N ASP A 173 -34.95 1.73 2.75
CA ASP A 173 -34.75 2.97 1.99
C ASP A 173 -33.73 2.74 0.85
N SER A 174 -34.23 2.44 -0.35
CA SER A 174 -33.39 2.15 -1.51
C SER A 174 -32.56 3.34 -2.00
N ASP A 175 -32.97 4.58 -1.75
CA ASP A 175 -32.38 5.75 -2.40
C ASP A 175 -31.33 6.40 -1.49
N ASN A 176 -31.59 6.49 -0.19
CA ASN A 176 -30.65 7.07 0.78
C ASN A 176 -29.91 6.02 1.61
N GLY A 177 -30.37 4.77 1.60
CA GLY A 177 -29.87 3.68 2.44
C GLY A 177 -28.34 3.56 2.48
N PRO A 178 -27.63 3.53 1.33
CA PRO A 178 -26.17 3.42 1.28
C PRO A 178 -25.43 4.52 2.06
N GLY A 179 -25.79 5.79 1.83
CA GLY A 179 -25.16 6.92 2.51
C GLY A 179 -25.44 6.94 4.01
N LEU A 180 -26.65 6.52 4.42
CA LEU A 180 -27.01 6.39 5.84
C LEU A 180 -26.21 5.25 6.50
N ALA A 181 -26.13 4.11 5.83
CA ALA A 181 -25.45 2.91 6.34
C ALA A 181 -23.95 3.15 6.56
N VAL A 182 -23.22 3.80 5.64
CA VAL A 182 -21.79 4.09 5.84
C VAL A 182 -21.56 4.89 7.11
N ASN A 183 -22.34 5.94 7.36
CA ASN A 183 -22.17 6.78 8.54
C ASN A 183 -22.40 6.00 9.85
N ILE A 184 -23.50 5.24 9.90
CA ILE A 184 -23.87 4.48 11.10
C ILE A 184 -22.89 3.33 11.35
N LEU A 185 -22.54 2.57 10.31
CA LEU A 185 -21.59 1.46 10.43
C LEU A 185 -20.18 1.95 10.77
N SER A 186 -19.74 3.08 10.21
CA SER A 186 -18.45 3.67 10.56
C SER A 186 -18.39 4.05 12.05
N ALA A 187 -19.41 4.73 12.58
CA ALA A 187 -19.49 5.04 14.01
C ALA A 187 -19.61 3.78 14.89
N ALA A 188 -20.33 2.75 14.43
CA ALA A 188 -20.45 1.48 15.15
C ALA A 188 -19.10 0.76 15.25
N SER A 189 -18.23 0.87 14.25
CA SER A 189 -16.87 0.29 14.30
C SER A 189 -16.02 0.88 15.43
N GLU A 190 -16.31 2.12 15.85
CA GLU A 190 -15.59 2.84 16.91
C GLU A 190 -16.18 2.60 18.30
N ALA A 191 -17.47 2.28 18.38
CA ALA A 191 -18.24 2.27 19.62
C ALA A 191 -18.59 0.85 20.13
N TYR A 192 -18.82 -0.09 19.22
CA TYR A 192 -19.43 -1.38 19.58
C TYR A 192 -18.46 -2.55 19.56
N SER A 193 -18.80 -3.56 20.36
CA SER A 193 -18.14 -4.87 20.32
C SER A 193 -18.36 -5.56 18.96
N PRO A 194 -17.49 -6.50 18.53
CA PRO A 194 -17.70 -7.25 17.29
C PRO A 194 -19.08 -7.93 17.18
N ALA A 195 -19.60 -8.45 18.29
CA ALA A 195 -20.92 -9.09 18.32
C ALA A 195 -22.04 -8.08 18.06
N ASP A 196 -21.94 -6.88 18.62
CA ASP A 196 -22.91 -5.81 18.44
C ASP A 196 -22.82 -5.18 17.05
N GLN A 197 -21.61 -4.99 16.51
CA GLN A 197 -21.42 -4.64 15.08
C GLN A 197 -22.12 -5.66 14.17
N GLY A 198 -22.01 -6.95 14.52
CA GLY A 198 -22.67 -8.04 13.80
C GLY A 198 -24.19 -7.94 13.77
N LYS A 199 -24.83 -7.50 14.86
CA LYS A 199 -26.29 -7.27 14.88
C LYS A 199 -26.72 -6.19 13.88
N LEU A 200 -25.97 -5.09 13.81
CA LEU A 200 -26.27 -3.99 12.89
C LEU A 200 -26.16 -4.46 11.43
N VAL A 201 -25.10 -5.19 11.12
CA VAL A 201 -24.88 -5.77 9.78
C VAL A 201 -25.95 -6.82 9.44
N GLN A 202 -26.35 -7.66 10.40
CA GLN A 202 -27.43 -8.62 10.21
C GLN A 202 -28.77 -7.93 9.88
N SER A 203 -29.10 -6.86 10.62
CA SER A 203 -30.31 -6.08 10.35
C SER A 203 -30.29 -5.40 8.99
N LEU A 204 -29.14 -4.87 8.57
CA LEU A 204 -28.96 -4.24 7.26
C LEU A 204 -29.08 -5.24 6.10
N GLY A 205 -28.56 -6.46 6.29
CA GLY A 205 -28.58 -7.52 5.27
C GLY A 205 -27.49 -7.38 4.21
N SER A 206 -27.18 -8.49 3.52
CA SER A 206 -26.08 -8.58 2.56
C SER A 206 -26.26 -7.70 1.32
N GLU A 207 -27.49 -7.51 0.86
CA GLU A 207 -27.79 -6.73 -0.36
C GLU A 207 -27.53 -5.24 -0.15
N MET A 208 -28.12 -4.64 0.89
CA MET A 208 -27.90 -3.23 1.20
C MET A 208 -26.46 -2.99 1.64
N LEU A 209 -25.84 -3.90 2.40
CA LEU A 209 -24.42 -3.79 2.75
C LEU A 209 -23.53 -3.84 1.48
N GLY A 210 -23.79 -4.77 0.56
CA GLY A 210 -23.05 -4.88 -0.69
C GLY A 210 -23.14 -3.60 -1.52
N ARG A 211 -24.34 -3.04 -1.64
CA ARG A 211 -24.56 -1.75 -2.32
C ARG A 211 -23.85 -0.59 -1.64
N THR A 212 -23.95 -0.51 -0.32
CA THR A 212 -23.26 0.49 0.53
C THR A 212 -21.76 0.51 0.29
N LEU A 213 -21.14 -0.68 0.25
CA LEU A 213 -19.70 -0.82 0.05
C LEU A 213 -19.30 -0.51 -1.39
N ALA A 214 -20.06 -1.00 -2.38
CA ALA A 214 -19.80 -0.75 -3.81
C ALA A 214 -19.87 0.75 -4.15
N GLU A 215 -20.96 1.43 -3.79
CA GLU A 215 -21.12 2.88 -3.97
C GLU A 215 -20.07 3.65 -3.18
N GLY A 216 -19.69 3.15 -2.00
CA GLY A 216 -18.63 3.74 -1.20
C GLY A 216 -17.27 3.73 -1.91
N VAL A 217 -16.88 2.59 -2.48
CA VAL A 217 -15.63 2.45 -3.24
C VAL A 217 -15.65 3.36 -4.46
N GLU A 218 -16.77 3.42 -5.19
CA GLU A 218 -16.94 4.33 -6.31
C GLU A 218 -16.78 5.80 -5.89
N TYR A 219 -17.36 6.18 -4.76
CA TYR A 219 -17.26 7.55 -4.23
C TYR A 219 -15.81 7.93 -3.92
N VAL A 220 -15.06 7.09 -3.17
CA VAL A 220 -13.67 7.39 -2.81
C VAL A 220 -12.71 7.34 -4.00
N SER A 221 -13.12 6.65 -5.06
CA SER A 221 -12.39 6.53 -6.32
C SER A 221 -12.71 7.64 -7.32
N ASN A 222 -13.63 8.55 -6.99
CA ASN A 222 -13.96 9.68 -7.83
C ASN A 222 -12.99 10.85 -7.55
N PRO A 223 -12.25 11.36 -8.55
CA PRO A 223 -11.35 12.52 -8.36
C PRO A 223 -12.08 13.81 -8.00
N ASN A 224 -13.39 13.88 -8.21
CA ASN A 224 -14.22 15.02 -7.87
C ASN A 224 -14.97 14.84 -6.54
N ALA A 225 -14.67 13.78 -5.76
CA ALA A 225 -15.30 13.57 -4.47
C ALA A 225 -15.03 14.77 -3.54
N VAL A 226 -16.12 15.36 -3.04
CA VAL A 226 -16.08 16.62 -2.27
C VAL A 226 -15.74 16.37 -0.80
N ASN A 227 -15.89 15.13 -0.32
CA ASN A 227 -15.66 14.78 1.09
C ASN A 227 -14.39 13.91 1.28
N PRO A 228 -13.26 14.50 1.69
CA PRO A 228 -12.01 13.76 1.89
C PRO A 228 -12.09 12.75 3.05
N ASP A 229 -12.93 12.98 4.05
CA ASP A 229 -13.06 12.10 5.23
C ASP A 229 -13.90 10.84 4.95
N TYR A 230 -14.59 10.79 3.80
CA TYR A 230 -15.40 9.63 3.42
C TYR A 230 -14.56 8.37 3.22
N ARG A 231 -13.30 8.51 2.76
CA ARG A 231 -12.37 7.38 2.63
C ARG A 231 -12.13 6.70 3.97
N THR A 232 -11.85 7.46 5.02
CA THR A 232 -11.67 6.91 6.36
C THR A 232 -12.93 6.21 6.87
N LYS A 233 -14.11 6.78 6.60
CA LYS A 233 -15.38 6.14 6.99
C LYS A 233 -15.52 4.78 6.33
N LEU A 234 -15.26 4.69 5.04
CA LEU A 234 -15.34 3.44 4.29
C LEU A 234 -14.28 2.42 4.74
N GLU A 235 -13.04 2.85 5.01
CA GLU A 235 -11.99 1.99 5.57
C GLU A 235 -12.39 1.43 6.94
N ASN A 236 -13.07 2.20 7.78
CA ASN A 236 -13.60 1.72 9.06
C ASN A 236 -14.70 0.66 8.85
N VAL A 237 -15.58 0.82 7.86
CA VAL A 237 -16.56 -0.21 7.50
C VAL A 237 -15.86 -1.45 6.92
N ALA A 238 -14.81 -1.30 6.11
CA ALA A 238 -14.00 -2.42 5.63
C ALA A 238 -13.35 -3.19 6.78
N LYS A 239 -12.79 -2.50 7.78
CA LYS A 239 -12.27 -3.13 9.01
C LYS A 239 -13.33 -3.90 9.79
N MET A 240 -14.57 -3.41 9.79
CA MET A 240 -15.70 -4.15 10.36
C MET A 240 -15.93 -5.47 9.62
N LEU A 241 -15.83 -5.52 8.27
CA LEU A 241 -15.93 -6.78 7.53
C LEU A 241 -14.87 -7.79 7.96
N GLY A 242 -13.61 -7.35 8.12
CA GLY A 242 -12.54 -8.20 8.62
C GLY A 242 -12.79 -8.69 10.05
N THR A 243 -13.33 -7.83 10.91
CA THR A 243 -13.69 -8.15 12.30
C THR A 243 -14.80 -9.19 12.38
N LEU A 244 -15.82 -9.06 11.53
CA LEU A 244 -16.95 -10.01 11.45
C LEU A 244 -16.52 -11.34 10.82
N HIS A 245 -15.62 -11.31 9.84
CA HIS A 245 -15.06 -12.53 9.23
C HIS A 245 -14.37 -13.41 10.27
N SER A 246 -13.62 -12.80 11.18
CA SER A 246 -12.91 -13.51 12.26
C SER A 246 -13.83 -14.06 13.37
N GLN A 247 -15.13 -13.77 13.36
CA GLN A 247 -16.06 -14.32 14.34
C GLN A 247 -16.33 -15.83 14.11
N PRO A 248 -16.74 -16.59 15.15
CA PRO A 248 -17.19 -17.97 15.01
C PRO A 248 -18.34 -18.12 13.99
N ALA A 249 -18.44 -19.29 13.36
CA ALA A 249 -19.56 -19.60 12.48
C ALA A 249 -20.90 -19.46 13.22
N GLY A 250 -21.90 -18.86 12.55
CA GLY A 250 -23.21 -18.56 13.13
C GLY A 250 -23.28 -17.28 13.96
N SER A 251 -22.18 -16.53 14.11
CA SER A 251 -22.21 -15.21 14.75
C SER A 251 -23.03 -14.21 13.91
N PRO A 252 -23.79 -13.29 14.54
CA PRO A 252 -24.55 -12.26 13.83
C PRO A 252 -23.70 -11.47 12.84
N GLY A 253 -24.25 -11.18 11.66
CA GLY A 253 -23.63 -10.31 10.65
C GLY A 253 -22.50 -10.95 9.84
N LYS A 254 -21.97 -12.11 10.26
CA LYS A 254 -20.88 -12.79 9.53
C LYS A 254 -21.34 -13.28 8.15
N ALA A 255 -22.52 -13.90 8.08
CA ALA A 255 -23.06 -14.41 6.82
C ALA A 255 -23.42 -13.26 5.87
N GLU A 256 -23.95 -12.16 6.41
CA GLU A 256 -24.31 -10.99 5.66
C GLU A 256 -23.08 -10.24 5.12
N ALA A 257 -22.01 -10.13 5.92
CA ALA A 257 -20.74 -9.57 5.47
C ALA A 257 -20.09 -10.40 4.36
N ALA A 258 -20.07 -11.73 4.50
CA ALA A 258 -19.57 -12.64 3.47
C ALA A 258 -20.42 -12.56 2.18
N GLY A 259 -21.75 -12.60 2.32
CA GLY A 259 -22.68 -12.48 1.20
C GLY A 259 -22.61 -11.11 0.51
N ALA A 260 -22.34 -10.02 1.23
CA ALA A 260 -22.13 -8.70 0.63
C ALA A 260 -20.90 -8.68 -0.28
N LEU A 261 -19.77 -9.23 0.18
CA LEU A 261 -18.56 -9.35 -0.62
C LEU A 261 -18.77 -10.27 -1.84
N GLU A 262 -19.46 -11.40 -1.66
CA GLU A 262 -19.78 -12.33 -2.75
C GLU A 262 -20.63 -11.67 -3.84
N ARG A 263 -21.68 -10.91 -3.46
CA ARG A 263 -22.51 -10.16 -4.41
C ARG A 263 -21.70 -9.13 -5.21
N ILE A 264 -20.77 -8.43 -4.56
CA ILE A 264 -19.88 -7.49 -5.25
C ILE A 264 -18.97 -8.23 -6.23
N GLN A 265 -18.34 -9.33 -5.80
CA GLN A 265 -17.46 -10.14 -6.64
C GLN A 265 -18.18 -10.69 -7.88
N ASN A 266 -19.43 -11.15 -7.71
CA ASN A 266 -20.25 -11.72 -8.78
C ASN A 266 -20.90 -10.67 -9.69
N GLY A 267 -20.63 -9.37 -9.48
CA GLY A 267 -21.20 -8.29 -10.28
C GLY A 267 -22.70 -8.07 -10.07
N GLU A 268 -23.26 -8.54 -8.95
CA GLU A 268 -24.67 -8.31 -8.58
C GLU A 268 -24.91 -6.89 -8.06
N GLN A 269 -23.84 -6.17 -7.71
CA GLN A 269 -23.87 -4.77 -7.30
C GLN A 269 -23.34 -3.88 -8.42
N TYR A 270 -24.01 -2.75 -8.64
CA TYR A 270 -23.51 -1.76 -9.59
C TYR A 270 -22.17 -1.21 -9.13
N THR A 271 -21.17 -1.33 -10.00
CA THR A 271 -19.81 -0.82 -9.80
C THR A 271 -19.30 -0.31 -11.15
N SER A 272 -18.60 0.82 -11.15
CA SER A 272 -17.92 1.34 -12.34
C SER A 272 -16.61 0.60 -12.62
N ALA A 273 -16.00 0.03 -11.58
CA ALA A 273 -14.88 -0.90 -11.67
C ALA A 273 -15.35 -2.37 -11.71
N PRO A 274 -14.50 -3.33 -12.13
CA PRO A 274 -14.81 -4.74 -11.95
C PRO A 274 -15.14 -5.07 -10.49
N GLY A 275 -16.16 -5.91 -10.29
CA GLY A 275 -16.62 -6.32 -8.96
C GLY A 275 -15.49 -6.95 -8.11
N VAL A 276 -14.64 -7.77 -8.74
CA VAL A 276 -13.48 -8.38 -8.06
C VAL A 276 -12.47 -7.34 -7.57
N SER A 277 -12.16 -6.32 -8.39
CA SER A 277 -11.24 -5.24 -8.00
C SER A 277 -11.85 -4.37 -6.89
N THR A 278 -13.15 -4.12 -6.94
CA THR A 278 -13.89 -3.42 -5.88
C THR A 278 -13.83 -4.19 -4.56
N ALA A 279 -14.06 -5.51 -4.62
CA ALA A 279 -13.95 -6.38 -3.46
C ALA A 279 -12.50 -6.43 -2.91
N ALA A 280 -11.49 -6.44 -3.79
CA ALA A 280 -10.09 -6.40 -3.38
C ALA A 280 -9.73 -5.11 -2.62
N TRP A 281 -10.25 -3.95 -3.05
CA TRP A 281 -10.10 -2.69 -2.30
C TRP A 281 -10.63 -2.86 -0.87
N LEU A 282 -11.83 -3.41 -0.70
CA LEU A 282 -12.44 -3.61 0.63
C LEU A 282 -11.63 -4.60 1.48
N VAL A 283 -11.24 -5.73 0.89
CA VAL A 283 -10.46 -6.78 1.57
C VAL A 283 -9.08 -6.28 1.99
N ALA A 284 -8.43 -5.47 1.16
CA ALA A 284 -7.12 -4.90 1.48
C ALA A 284 -7.16 -3.99 2.72
N HIS A 285 -8.25 -3.23 2.86
CA HIS A 285 -8.47 -2.32 3.99
C HIS A 285 -9.16 -2.98 5.20
N ALA A 286 -9.50 -4.27 5.12
CA ALA A 286 -10.26 -4.95 6.16
C ALA A 286 -9.48 -5.29 7.44
N GLY A 287 -8.16 -5.13 7.44
CA GLY A 287 -7.30 -5.41 8.60
C GLY A 287 -7.24 -6.88 9.05
N SER A 288 -7.88 -7.80 8.33
CA SER A 288 -7.90 -9.24 8.63
C SER A 288 -7.12 -10.02 7.58
N ASP A 289 -5.94 -10.54 7.97
CA ASP A 289 -5.12 -11.38 7.09
C ASP A 289 -5.83 -12.69 6.73
N ALA A 290 -6.71 -13.20 7.60
CA ALA A 290 -7.55 -14.35 7.28
C ALA A 290 -8.48 -14.04 6.10
N LEU A 291 -9.16 -12.87 6.11
CA LEU A 291 -10.05 -12.47 5.01
C LEU A 291 -9.26 -12.26 3.70
N LYS A 292 -8.07 -11.65 3.78
CA LYS A 292 -7.19 -11.44 2.63
C LYS A 292 -6.74 -12.75 2.00
N ASN A 293 -6.33 -13.71 2.83
CA ASN A 293 -5.93 -15.04 2.37
C ASN A 293 -7.10 -15.84 1.82
N ASP A 294 -8.28 -15.80 2.46
CA ASP A 294 -9.47 -16.51 1.97
C ASP A 294 -9.94 -15.94 0.62
N PHE A 295 -9.93 -14.61 0.47
CA PHE A 295 -10.19 -13.95 -0.81
C PHE A 295 -9.21 -14.42 -1.89
N ALA A 296 -7.90 -14.36 -1.63
CA ALA A 296 -6.90 -14.78 -2.59
C ALA A 296 -7.00 -16.27 -2.94
N ASN A 297 -7.20 -17.13 -1.93
CA ASN A 297 -7.27 -18.58 -2.12
C ASN A 297 -8.51 -19.00 -2.92
N LYS A 298 -9.64 -18.29 -2.83
CA LYS A 298 -10.81 -18.55 -3.69
C LYS A 298 -10.41 -18.56 -5.17
N TYR A 299 -9.77 -17.48 -5.64
CA TYR A 299 -9.33 -17.36 -7.03
C TYR A 299 -8.17 -18.32 -7.35
N LEU A 300 -7.22 -18.50 -6.43
CA LEU A 300 -6.08 -19.39 -6.65
C LEU A 300 -6.49 -20.87 -6.69
N ASP A 301 -7.52 -21.29 -5.97
CA ASP A 301 -8.00 -22.68 -5.98
C ASP A 301 -8.77 -22.99 -7.28
N GLU A 302 -9.57 -22.05 -7.78
CA GLU A 302 -10.18 -22.13 -9.11
C GLU A 302 -9.10 -22.17 -10.21
N PHE A 303 -8.10 -21.30 -10.10
CA PHE A 303 -6.95 -21.26 -11.01
C PHE A 303 -6.13 -22.55 -11.01
N LYS A 304 -5.91 -23.16 -9.83
CA LYS A 304 -5.23 -24.47 -9.73
C LYS A 304 -5.99 -25.57 -10.47
N ALA A 305 -7.33 -25.52 -10.46
CA ALA A 305 -8.18 -26.50 -11.13
C ALA A 305 -8.29 -26.23 -12.64
N ASN A 306 -8.31 -24.96 -13.05
CA ASN A 306 -8.39 -24.52 -14.43
C ASN A 306 -7.58 -23.23 -14.63
N PRO A 307 -6.39 -23.28 -15.25
CA PRO A 307 -5.55 -22.10 -15.42
C PRO A 307 -6.18 -20.94 -16.22
N GLU A 308 -7.13 -21.23 -17.11
CA GLU A 308 -7.84 -20.21 -17.87
C GLU A 308 -8.92 -19.48 -17.05
N SER A 309 -9.19 -19.91 -15.82
CA SER A 309 -10.18 -19.26 -14.95
C SER A 309 -9.74 -17.89 -14.45
N LEU A 310 -8.43 -17.63 -14.36
CA LEU A 310 -7.91 -16.39 -13.80
C LEU A 310 -7.78 -15.30 -14.86
N SER A 311 -8.52 -14.20 -14.70
CA SER A 311 -8.36 -12.99 -15.51
C SER A 311 -7.17 -12.13 -15.05
N PRO A 312 -6.68 -11.18 -15.88
CA PRO A 312 -5.66 -10.21 -15.45
C PRO A 312 -6.10 -9.37 -14.24
N GLU A 313 -7.36 -8.96 -14.18
CA GLU A 313 -7.92 -8.15 -13.07
C GLU A 313 -7.97 -8.98 -11.79
N GLU A 314 -8.35 -10.25 -11.89
CA GLU A 314 -8.36 -11.17 -10.76
C GLU A 314 -6.94 -11.43 -10.26
N ALA A 315 -5.96 -11.58 -11.16
CA ALA A 315 -4.56 -11.69 -10.78
C ALA A 315 -4.07 -10.43 -10.03
N ARG A 316 -4.44 -9.23 -10.50
CA ARG A 316 -4.13 -7.96 -9.81
C ARG A 316 -4.85 -7.83 -8.47
N ALA A 317 -6.11 -8.26 -8.38
CA ALA A 317 -6.88 -8.30 -7.14
C ALA A 317 -6.29 -9.27 -6.10
N VAL A 318 -5.87 -10.46 -6.54
CA VAL A 318 -5.15 -11.43 -5.70
C VAL A 318 -3.83 -10.84 -5.22
N ALA A 319 -3.04 -10.24 -6.12
CA ALA A 319 -1.79 -9.57 -5.76
C ALA A 319 -2.04 -8.48 -4.71
N TRP A 320 -3.02 -7.60 -4.92
CA TRP A 320 -3.36 -6.55 -3.96
C TRP A 320 -3.77 -7.10 -2.59
N ALA A 321 -4.67 -8.10 -2.55
CA ALA A 321 -5.10 -8.71 -1.30
C ALA A 321 -3.91 -9.30 -0.52
N LEU A 322 -3.03 -10.05 -1.20
CA LEU A 322 -1.85 -10.64 -0.58
C LEU A 322 -0.80 -9.60 -0.16
N GLY A 323 -0.53 -8.60 -1.00
CA GLY A 323 0.39 -7.49 -0.70
C GLY A 323 -0.08 -6.56 0.41
N SER A 324 -1.36 -6.63 0.78
CA SER A 324 -1.90 -5.89 1.93
C SER A 324 -1.80 -6.66 3.26
N THR A 325 -1.32 -7.91 3.26
CA THR A 325 -1.24 -8.72 4.49
C THR A 325 -0.23 -8.15 5.48
N THR A 326 -0.57 -8.20 6.77
CA THR A 326 0.24 -7.58 7.84
C THR A 326 1.31 -8.52 8.43
N GLY A 327 1.20 -9.83 8.18
CA GLY A 327 2.14 -10.82 8.69
C GLY A 327 3.47 -10.84 7.95
N SER A 328 4.55 -10.35 8.57
CA SER A 328 5.92 -10.62 8.08
C SER A 328 6.88 -10.97 9.21
N PRO A 329 7.63 -12.08 9.06
CA PRO A 329 9.06 -11.99 9.32
C PRO A 329 9.94 -12.11 8.05
N SER A 330 9.32 -12.14 6.85
CA SER A 330 9.88 -11.98 5.47
C SER A 330 9.54 -13.15 4.52
N THR A 331 8.32 -13.48 4.10
CA THR A 331 7.06 -12.76 3.89
C THR A 331 5.92 -13.80 3.83
N GLY A 332 5.46 -14.29 4.98
CA GLY A 332 4.52 -15.42 5.07
C GLY A 332 3.23 -15.27 4.25
N GLY A 333 2.80 -14.03 3.97
CA GLY A 333 1.67 -13.70 3.08
C GLY A 333 1.85 -14.11 1.62
N MET A 334 3.07 -14.43 1.16
CA MET A 334 3.33 -14.94 -0.20
C MET A 334 3.20 -16.47 -0.31
N GLY A 335 2.92 -17.16 0.80
CA GLY A 335 2.72 -18.61 0.83
C GLY A 335 1.77 -19.13 -0.25
N PRO A 336 0.58 -18.52 -0.47
CA PRO A 336 -0.35 -18.95 -1.51
C PRO A 336 0.26 -18.98 -2.93
N ILE A 337 1.07 -17.98 -3.29
CA ILE A 337 1.74 -17.93 -4.61
C ILE A 337 2.95 -18.85 -4.65
N VAL A 338 3.74 -18.93 -3.58
CA VAL A 338 4.90 -19.84 -3.48
C VAL A 338 4.47 -21.32 -3.61
N ASN A 339 3.30 -21.67 -3.06
CA ASN A 339 2.76 -23.03 -3.09
C ASN A 339 2.19 -23.46 -4.45
N LEU A 340 2.06 -22.55 -5.42
CA LEU A 340 1.71 -22.93 -6.80
C LEU A 340 2.84 -23.76 -7.43
N THR A 341 2.49 -24.62 -8.40
CA THR A 341 3.52 -25.25 -9.26
C THR A 341 4.26 -24.18 -10.04
N HIS A 342 5.41 -24.54 -10.63
CA HIS A 342 6.15 -23.59 -11.45
C HIS A 342 5.30 -23.04 -12.60
N GLU A 343 4.61 -23.92 -13.35
CA GLU A 343 3.78 -23.55 -14.50
C GLU A 343 2.63 -22.62 -14.09
N GLN A 344 1.98 -22.93 -12.97
CA GLN A 344 0.90 -22.09 -12.41
C GLN A 344 1.42 -20.73 -11.96
N ARG A 345 2.62 -20.67 -11.35
CA ARG A 345 3.24 -19.40 -10.95
C ARG A 345 3.58 -18.54 -12.16
N THR A 346 4.16 -19.13 -13.21
CA THR A 346 4.44 -18.44 -14.47
C THR A 346 3.18 -17.87 -15.08
N GLN A 347 2.11 -18.66 -15.17
CA GLN A 347 0.83 -18.24 -15.71
C GLN A 347 0.16 -17.15 -14.86
N PHE A 348 0.23 -17.24 -13.53
CA PHE A 348 -0.23 -16.17 -12.64
C PHE A 348 0.50 -14.85 -12.92
N LEU A 349 1.83 -14.87 -13.05
CA LEU A 349 2.62 -13.69 -13.35
C LEU A 349 2.37 -13.16 -14.77
N ASP A 350 2.08 -14.03 -15.74
CA ASP A 350 1.66 -13.63 -17.08
C ASP A 350 0.32 -12.89 -17.05
N LYS A 351 -0.69 -13.42 -16.33
CA LYS A 351 -1.97 -12.71 -16.13
C LYS A 351 -1.77 -11.38 -15.41
N LEU A 352 -0.95 -11.35 -14.34
CA LEU A 352 -0.65 -10.13 -13.58
C LEU A 352 -0.04 -9.03 -14.47
N THR A 353 0.83 -9.41 -15.40
CA THR A 353 1.56 -8.48 -16.28
C THR A 353 0.86 -8.16 -17.60
N THR A 354 -0.29 -8.78 -17.86
CA THR A 354 -1.08 -8.52 -19.06
C THR A 354 -1.72 -7.11 -18.99
N SER A 355 -1.25 -6.23 -19.87
CA SER A 355 -1.77 -4.86 -20.05
C SER A 355 -2.38 -4.70 -21.45
N GLU A 356 -3.47 -5.42 -21.74
CA GLU A 356 -4.24 -5.13 -22.95
C GLU A 356 -5.27 -4.05 -22.64
N ARG A 357 -5.17 -2.89 -23.33
CA ARG A 357 -6.08 -1.74 -23.22
C ARG A 357 -7.57 -2.08 -23.41
N TYR A 358 -7.89 -3.23 -23.98
CA TYR A 358 -9.26 -3.73 -24.16
C TYR A 358 -9.58 -4.98 -23.33
N GLY A 359 -8.60 -5.51 -22.59
CA GLY A 359 -8.72 -6.71 -21.77
C GLY A 359 -8.69 -6.43 -20.26
N ALA A 360 -8.40 -5.20 -19.85
CA ALA A 360 -8.19 -4.80 -18.46
C ALA A 360 -9.21 -3.75 -17.96
N PRO A 361 -10.46 -4.12 -17.61
CA PRO A 361 -11.50 -3.17 -17.23
C PRO A 361 -11.20 -2.34 -15.97
N ASP A 362 -10.21 -2.70 -15.15
CA ASP A 362 -9.71 -1.84 -14.07
C ASP A 362 -8.92 -0.62 -14.59
N VAL A 363 -8.32 -0.72 -15.78
CA VAL A 363 -7.66 0.38 -16.52
C VAL A 363 -8.67 1.38 -17.14
N ASP A 364 -9.97 1.09 -17.05
CA ASP A 364 -11.05 1.99 -17.49
C ASP A 364 -11.88 2.56 -16.32
N ALA A 365 -11.67 2.06 -15.09
CA ALA A 365 -12.47 2.36 -13.90
C ALA A 365 -12.23 3.74 -13.25
N GLY A 366 -11.49 4.64 -13.93
CA GLY A 366 -11.15 5.98 -13.44
C GLY A 366 -9.80 6.10 -12.74
N ALA A 367 -9.25 7.32 -12.73
CA ALA A 367 -7.84 7.56 -12.39
C ALA A 367 -7.46 7.26 -10.93
N ASN A 368 -8.31 7.60 -9.94
CA ASN A 368 -7.98 7.32 -8.54
C ASN A 368 -8.13 5.82 -8.21
N PHE A 369 -9.12 5.14 -8.79
CA PHE A 369 -9.24 3.69 -8.64
C PHE A 369 -8.00 2.98 -9.18
N GLN A 370 -7.55 3.37 -10.37
CA GLN A 370 -6.31 2.84 -10.95
C GLN A 370 -5.08 3.13 -10.10
N ALA A 371 -5.00 4.33 -9.50
CA ALA A 371 -3.92 4.66 -8.59
C ALA A 371 -3.91 3.75 -7.36
N ASP A 372 -5.09 3.46 -6.77
CA ASP A 372 -5.23 2.53 -5.65
C ASP A 372 -4.85 1.10 -6.06
N VAL A 373 -5.31 0.61 -7.22
CA VAL A 373 -4.95 -0.73 -7.75
C VAL A 373 -3.44 -0.84 -7.97
N ARG A 374 -2.83 0.16 -8.64
CA ARG A 374 -1.38 0.20 -8.87
C ARG A 374 -0.60 0.26 -7.57
N ALA A 375 -1.05 1.04 -6.58
CA ALA A 375 -0.43 1.09 -5.27
C ALA A 375 -0.49 -0.28 -4.58
N GLY A 376 -1.65 -0.95 -4.61
CA GLY A 376 -1.84 -2.29 -4.08
C GLY A 376 -0.93 -3.35 -4.71
N VAL A 377 -0.86 -3.37 -6.04
CA VAL A 377 0.04 -4.27 -6.77
C VAL A 377 1.51 -3.94 -6.48
N ASN A 378 1.87 -2.66 -6.36
CA ASN A 378 3.24 -2.28 -6.02
C ASN A 378 3.64 -2.70 -4.59
N GLU A 379 2.71 -2.71 -3.62
CA GLU A 379 2.98 -3.27 -2.29
C GLU A 379 3.23 -4.78 -2.37
N PHE A 380 2.48 -5.52 -3.19
CA PHE A 380 2.77 -6.92 -3.48
C PHE A 380 4.18 -7.12 -4.07
N LEU A 381 4.56 -6.31 -5.05
CA LEU A 381 5.91 -6.37 -5.64
C LEU A 381 7.00 -6.02 -4.60
N MET A 382 6.74 -5.03 -3.74
CA MET A 382 7.64 -4.71 -2.64
C MET A 382 7.77 -5.88 -1.66
N ASP A 383 6.71 -6.62 -1.38
CA ASP A 383 6.79 -7.81 -0.54
C ASP A 383 7.52 -8.97 -1.23
N VAL A 384 7.35 -9.16 -2.53
CA VAL A 384 8.17 -10.11 -3.30
C VAL A 384 9.66 -9.78 -3.19
N SER A 385 10.03 -8.49 -3.21
CA SER A 385 11.42 -8.06 -2.99
C SER A 385 11.96 -8.42 -1.60
N ARG A 386 11.07 -8.50 -0.60
CA ARG A 386 11.39 -8.81 0.80
C ARG A 386 11.31 -10.30 1.13
N ILE A 387 10.86 -11.16 0.21
CA ILE A 387 10.85 -12.63 0.41
C ILE A 387 12.21 -13.06 0.97
N ASN A 388 12.24 -13.86 2.02
CA ASN A 388 13.45 -14.58 2.42
C ASN A 388 13.20 -16.07 2.18
N PRO A 389 13.86 -16.69 1.18
CA PRO A 389 13.69 -18.11 0.90
C PRO A 389 13.82 -19.01 2.12
N ALA A 390 14.66 -18.65 3.11
CA ALA A 390 14.85 -19.42 4.33
C ALA A 390 13.57 -19.58 5.18
N ASN A 391 12.59 -18.68 5.01
CA ASN A 391 11.34 -18.69 5.77
C ASN A 391 10.25 -19.57 5.12
N PHE A 392 10.45 -20.06 3.90
CA PHE A 392 9.47 -20.86 3.17
C PHE A 392 9.80 -22.34 3.34
N GLY A 393 9.28 -22.93 4.43
CA GLY A 393 9.40 -24.35 4.73
C GLY A 393 10.82 -24.82 5.07
N ASN A 394 10.91 -26.09 5.47
CA ASN A 394 12.18 -26.76 5.76
C ASN A 394 12.73 -27.55 4.58
N THR A 395 12.01 -27.58 3.44
CA THR A 395 12.40 -28.34 2.26
C THR A 395 13.18 -27.47 1.27
N PRO A 396 14.23 -27.98 0.62
CA PRO A 396 14.96 -27.26 -0.43
C PRO A 396 14.05 -26.73 -1.54
N GLU A 397 13.00 -27.48 -1.88
CA GLU A 397 12.06 -27.15 -2.96
C GLU A 397 11.24 -25.90 -2.64
N ALA A 398 10.76 -25.74 -1.42
CA ALA A 398 9.97 -24.57 -1.01
C ALA A 398 10.83 -23.30 -0.97
N ARG A 399 12.09 -23.43 -0.54
CA ARG A 399 13.05 -22.32 -0.59
C ARG A 399 13.40 -21.94 -2.03
N LEU A 400 13.58 -22.92 -2.91
CA LEU A 400 13.81 -22.69 -4.32
C LEU A 400 12.61 -21.97 -4.96
N ALA A 401 11.39 -22.41 -4.71
CA ALA A 401 10.17 -21.79 -5.23
C ALA A 401 10.03 -20.32 -4.78
N ALA A 402 10.35 -20.01 -3.53
CA ALA A 402 10.34 -18.63 -3.02
C ALA A 402 11.41 -17.75 -3.70
N ARG A 403 12.62 -18.28 -3.91
CA ARG A 403 13.68 -17.57 -4.64
C ARG A 403 13.30 -17.33 -6.10
N GLU A 404 12.78 -18.35 -6.76
CA GLU A 404 12.35 -18.27 -8.15
C GLU A 404 11.16 -17.33 -8.34
N LEU A 405 10.23 -17.26 -7.38
CA LEU A 405 9.16 -16.26 -7.41
C LEU A 405 9.72 -14.84 -7.53
N ARG A 406 10.76 -14.49 -6.76
CA ARG A 406 11.42 -13.18 -6.86
C ARG A 406 12.05 -12.97 -8.24
N ILE A 407 12.82 -13.94 -8.73
CA ILE A 407 13.52 -13.85 -10.02
C ILE A 407 12.53 -13.72 -11.18
N GLU A 408 11.50 -14.56 -11.19
CA GLU A 408 10.50 -14.59 -12.25
C GLU A 408 9.61 -13.34 -12.23
N THR A 409 9.23 -12.85 -11.04
CA THR A 409 8.51 -11.57 -10.90
C THR A 409 9.37 -10.42 -11.42
N PHE A 410 10.65 -10.38 -11.06
CA PHE A 410 11.58 -9.39 -11.60
C PHE A 410 11.62 -9.44 -13.13
N GLN A 411 11.72 -10.62 -13.73
CA GLN A 411 11.79 -10.78 -15.18
C GLN A 411 10.49 -10.35 -15.88
N LYS A 412 9.33 -10.85 -15.42
CA LYS A 412 8.02 -10.57 -16.03
C LYS A 412 7.65 -9.09 -15.89
N VAL A 413 7.84 -8.50 -14.71
CA VAL A 413 7.51 -7.08 -14.48
C VAL A 413 8.49 -6.16 -15.20
N SER A 414 9.78 -6.51 -15.30
CA SER A 414 10.73 -5.72 -16.11
C SER A 414 10.35 -5.71 -17.58
N LYS A 415 9.89 -6.85 -18.13
CA LYS A 415 9.40 -6.92 -19.52
C LYS A 415 8.11 -6.12 -19.76
N ALA A 416 7.29 -5.93 -18.73
CA ALA A 416 6.01 -5.21 -18.79
C ALA A 416 6.09 -3.77 -18.26
N VAL A 417 7.28 -3.26 -17.91
CA VAL A 417 7.46 -1.97 -17.21
C VAL A 417 7.01 -0.76 -18.03
N ASP A 418 6.95 -0.89 -19.35
CA ASP A 418 6.45 0.10 -20.30
C ASP A 418 5.00 -0.12 -20.73
N GLY A 419 4.33 -1.16 -20.22
CA GLY A 419 2.92 -1.44 -20.48
C GLY A 419 1.97 -0.51 -19.71
N ASP A 420 0.76 -0.28 -20.24
CA ASP A 420 -0.19 0.74 -19.75
C ASP A 420 -0.44 0.73 -18.22
N PHE A 421 -0.40 -0.45 -17.59
CA PHE A 421 -0.61 -0.58 -16.15
C PHE A 421 0.63 -0.19 -15.31
N PHE A 422 1.83 -0.62 -15.72
CA PHE A 422 3.08 -0.38 -14.98
C PHE A 422 3.83 0.88 -15.42
N ALA A 423 3.47 1.44 -16.59
CA ALA A 423 4.17 2.51 -17.28
C ALA A 423 4.62 3.63 -16.32
N GLU A 424 5.95 3.72 -16.17
CA GLU A 424 6.70 4.74 -15.43
C GLU A 424 6.28 4.96 -13.96
N GLY A 425 5.63 3.97 -13.35
CA GLY A 425 5.22 4.03 -11.96
C GLY A 425 6.43 4.04 -11.01
N ALA A 426 6.63 5.12 -10.25
CA ALA A 426 7.71 5.22 -9.26
C ALA A 426 7.68 4.06 -8.23
N GLY A 427 6.49 3.56 -7.88
CA GLY A 427 6.33 2.38 -7.02
C GLY A 427 6.87 1.10 -7.66
N THR A 428 6.61 0.88 -8.95
CA THR A 428 7.08 -0.29 -9.70
C THR A 428 8.60 -0.26 -9.87
N HIS A 429 9.16 0.90 -10.24
CA HIS A 429 10.62 1.08 -10.33
C HIS A 429 11.31 0.82 -9.00
N ARG A 430 10.73 1.34 -7.91
CA ARG A 430 11.21 1.07 -6.55
C ARG A 430 11.18 -0.43 -6.26
N ALA A 431 10.09 -1.13 -6.54
CA ALA A 431 9.99 -2.57 -6.27
C ALA A 431 11.02 -3.38 -7.06
N LEU A 432 11.18 -3.12 -8.37
CA LEU A 432 12.19 -3.77 -9.22
C LEU A 432 13.61 -3.53 -8.71
N ALA A 433 13.96 -2.29 -8.33
CA ALA A 433 15.26 -1.98 -7.76
C ALA A 433 15.50 -2.68 -6.41
N ASN A 434 14.46 -2.84 -5.60
CA ASN A 434 14.54 -3.63 -4.36
C ASN A 434 14.75 -5.12 -4.64
N MET A 435 14.06 -5.71 -5.63
CA MET A 435 14.25 -7.11 -6.01
C MET A 435 15.68 -7.35 -6.52
N PHE A 436 16.16 -6.47 -7.40
CA PHE A 436 17.52 -6.56 -7.94
C PHE A 436 18.57 -6.46 -6.85
N ALA A 437 18.47 -5.48 -5.94
CA ALA A 437 19.41 -5.32 -4.85
C ALA A 437 19.36 -6.45 -3.81
N ALA A 438 18.21 -7.11 -3.65
CA ALA A 438 18.06 -8.23 -2.71
C ALA A 438 18.71 -9.53 -3.22
N ASP A 439 18.83 -9.72 -4.53
CA ASP A 439 19.31 -10.97 -5.13
C ASP A 439 19.94 -10.78 -6.51
N THR A 440 20.90 -9.85 -6.62
CA THR A 440 21.58 -9.55 -7.89
C THR A 440 22.24 -10.80 -8.47
N GLU A 441 22.96 -11.55 -7.64
CA GLU A 441 23.61 -12.80 -8.04
C GLU A 441 22.58 -13.82 -8.55
N GLY A 442 21.47 -14.01 -7.86
CA GLY A 442 20.47 -14.97 -8.27
C GLY A 442 19.76 -14.59 -9.55
N ILE A 443 19.37 -13.33 -9.69
CA ILE A 443 18.76 -12.81 -10.91
C ILE A 443 19.72 -12.99 -12.09
N VAL A 444 20.98 -12.55 -11.98
CA VAL A 444 21.95 -12.62 -13.08
C VAL A 444 22.31 -14.08 -13.40
N ASN A 445 22.66 -14.89 -12.40
CA ASN A 445 23.09 -16.28 -12.61
C ASN A 445 21.97 -17.13 -13.23
N THR A 446 20.73 -16.98 -12.74
CA THR A 446 19.59 -17.70 -13.30
C THR A 446 19.26 -17.20 -14.71
N SER A 447 19.29 -15.88 -14.94
CA SER A 447 18.96 -15.30 -16.24
C SER A 447 19.99 -15.66 -17.31
N ALA A 448 21.28 -15.70 -16.96
CA ALA A 448 22.37 -16.01 -17.89
C ALA A 448 22.53 -17.52 -18.19
N ASN A 449 21.94 -18.40 -17.37
CA ASN A 449 22.11 -19.84 -17.52
C ASN A 449 21.10 -20.44 -18.51
N THR A 450 21.56 -20.80 -19.70
CA THR A 450 20.75 -21.41 -20.78
C THR A 450 20.11 -22.74 -20.42
N SER A 451 20.68 -23.47 -19.46
CA SER A 451 20.11 -24.73 -18.96
C SER A 451 19.05 -24.50 -17.89
N HIS A 452 18.87 -23.26 -17.42
CA HIS A 452 17.87 -22.93 -16.42
C HIS A 452 16.53 -22.59 -17.10
N ARG A 453 15.42 -23.06 -16.53
CA ARG A 453 14.07 -22.81 -17.07
C ARG A 453 13.66 -21.34 -17.11
N LEU A 454 14.15 -20.54 -16.15
CA LEU A 454 14.00 -19.08 -16.08
C LEU A 454 15.10 -18.33 -16.83
N HIS A 455 15.71 -18.94 -17.85
CA HIS A 455 16.69 -18.25 -18.69
C HIS A 455 16.05 -17.03 -19.35
N ASP A 456 16.64 -15.85 -19.15
CA ASP A 456 16.22 -14.64 -19.85
C ASP A 456 16.93 -14.59 -21.19
N ARG A 457 16.30 -15.22 -22.18
CA ARG A 457 16.78 -15.24 -23.55
C ARG A 457 17.13 -13.82 -24.00
N GLU A 458 18.37 -13.65 -24.47
CA GLU A 458 18.91 -12.39 -24.99
C GLU A 458 19.04 -11.24 -23.95
N GLY A 459 18.76 -11.47 -22.66
CA GLY A 459 18.87 -10.45 -21.62
C GLY A 459 17.76 -9.40 -21.61
N GLN A 460 16.64 -9.67 -22.26
CA GLN A 460 15.55 -8.70 -22.49
C GLN A 460 14.95 -8.12 -21.21
N ALA A 461 14.69 -8.94 -20.18
CA ALA A 461 14.16 -8.41 -18.91
C ALA A 461 15.16 -7.48 -18.24
N LEU A 462 16.42 -7.90 -18.18
CA LEU A 462 17.47 -7.14 -17.51
C LEU A 462 17.78 -5.83 -18.26
N ALA A 463 17.75 -5.86 -19.60
CA ALA A 463 17.89 -4.67 -20.43
C ALA A 463 16.74 -3.67 -20.21
N LYS A 464 15.48 -4.13 -20.20
CA LYS A 464 14.32 -3.29 -19.88
C LYS A 464 14.38 -2.72 -18.46
N PHE A 465 14.84 -3.51 -17.49
CA PHE A 465 15.08 -3.04 -16.14
C PHE A 465 16.11 -1.90 -16.12
N PHE A 466 17.26 -2.06 -16.78
CA PHE A 466 18.26 -1.00 -16.81
C PHE A 466 17.75 0.25 -17.53
N ASP A 467 17.05 0.07 -18.65
CA ASP A 467 16.42 1.17 -19.39
C ASP A 467 15.52 2.02 -18.48
N HIS A 468 14.46 1.42 -17.94
CA HIS A 468 13.42 2.16 -17.22
C HIS A 468 13.80 2.48 -15.77
N VAL A 469 14.53 1.60 -15.09
CA VAL A 469 14.78 1.72 -13.64
C VAL A 469 16.15 2.29 -13.33
N ALA A 470 17.22 1.90 -14.03
CA ALA A 470 18.55 2.43 -13.74
C ALA A 470 18.77 3.79 -14.40
N PHE A 471 18.49 3.91 -15.70
CA PHE A 471 18.77 5.13 -16.44
C PHE A 471 17.65 6.16 -16.34
N ARG A 472 16.38 5.79 -16.58
CA ARG A 472 15.26 6.76 -16.56
C ARG A 472 14.75 7.12 -15.16
N SER A 473 14.80 6.21 -14.17
CA SER A 473 14.27 6.46 -12.82
C SER A 473 15.31 7.00 -11.84
N GLU A 474 15.32 8.33 -11.61
CA GLU A 474 16.27 8.94 -10.66
C GLU A 474 16.14 8.39 -9.23
N GLY A 475 14.90 8.18 -8.75
CA GLY A 475 14.65 7.72 -7.38
C GLY A 475 15.07 6.27 -7.09
N SER A 476 15.34 5.47 -8.13
CA SER A 476 15.75 4.07 -7.99
C SER A 476 17.22 3.85 -8.33
N ARG A 477 17.82 4.76 -9.09
CA ARG A 477 19.17 4.66 -9.68
C ARG A 477 20.27 4.36 -8.66
N GLU A 478 20.28 5.06 -7.52
CA GLU A 478 21.29 4.84 -6.47
C GLU A 478 21.28 3.39 -5.97
N LYS A 479 20.09 2.83 -5.75
CA LYS A 479 19.95 1.46 -5.26
C LYS A 479 20.43 0.42 -6.28
N VAL A 480 20.16 0.65 -7.56
CA VAL A 480 20.63 -0.22 -8.65
C VAL A 480 22.15 -0.14 -8.78
N THR A 481 22.71 1.07 -8.78
CA THR A 481 24.16 1.28 -8.91
C THR A 481 24.93 0.69 -7.73
N GLN A 482 24.47 0.86 -6.48
CA GLN A 482 25.07 0.20 -5.31
C GLN A 482 25.06 -1.34 -5.45
N ALA A 483 23.96 -1.92 -5.94
CA ALA A 483 23.86 -3.35 -6.17
C ALA A 483 24.84 -3.83 -7.26
N LEU A 484 24.99 -3.06 -8.35
CA LEU A 484 25.97 -3.33 -9.41
C LEU A 484 27.40 -3.26 -8.89
N GLN A 485 27.75 -2.21 -8.14
CA GLN A 485 29.09 -2.03 -7.57
C GLN A 485 29.45 -3.18 -6.63
N LYS A 486 28.53 -3.58 -5.76
CA LYS A 486 28.71 -4.72 -4.86
C LYS A 486 28.88 -6.04 -5.61
N TYR A 487 28.07 -6.27 -6.64
CA TYR A 487 28.11 -7.52 -7.40
C TYR A 487 29.38 -7.62 -8.26
N LEU A 488 29.75 -6.53 -8.94
CA LEU A 488 30.91 -6.50 -9.82
C LEU A 488 32.23 -6.38 -9.05
N GLY A 489 32.26 -5.74 -7.88
CA GLY A 489 33.50 -5.45 -7.14
C GLY A 489 34.17 -4.18 -7.66
N VAL A 490 33.48 -3.04 -7.55
CA VAL A 490 33.97 -1.73 -7.99
C VAL A 490 34.06 -0.77 -6.80
N GLY A 491 35.04 0.13 -6.81
CA GLY A 491 35.25 1.09 -5.73
C GLY A 491 35.87 0.41 -4.51
N ASN A 492 35.17 0.44 -3.37
CA ASN A 492 35.60 -0.22 -2.13
C ASN A 492 34.95 -1.59 -1.91
N GLU A 493 34.10 -2.05 -2.83
CA GLU A 493 33.40 -3.33 -2.73
C GLU A 493 34.24 -4.49 -3.28
N GLN A 494 34.02 -5.70 -2.75
CA GLN A 494 34.59 -6.93 -3.28
C GLN A 494 33.51 -7.73 -4.01
N GLY A 495 33.77 -8.13 -5.26
CA GLY A 495 32.80 -8.84 -6.09
C GLY A 495 33.44 -9.73 -7.15
N ILE A 496 32.73 -9.93 -8.28
CA ILE A 496 33.15 -10.84 -9.35
C ILE A 496 34.55 -10.51 -9.88
N VAL A 497 34.86 -9.23 -10.05
CA VAL A 497 36.16 -8.78 -10.57
C VAL A 497 37.28 -9.20 -9.66
N ASP A 498 37.13 -9.04 -8.35
CA ASP A 498 38.16 -9.41 -7.37
C ASP A 498 38.39 -10.92 -7.37
N GLU A 499 37.32 -11.71 -7.46
CA GLU A 499 37.42 -13.18 -7.51
C GLU A 499 38.13 -13.65 -8.79
N LEU A 500 37.78 -13.08 -9.94
CA LEU A 500 38.41 -13.38 -11.23
C LEU A 500 39.87 -12.93 -11.26
N ALA A 501 40.17 -11.72 -10.76
CA ALA A 501 41.52 -11.17 -10.72
C ALA A 501 42.45 -11.97 -9.80
N ALA A 502 41.97 -12.34 -8.61
CA ALA A 502 42.75 -13.11 -7.63
C ALA A 502 43.05 -14.54 -8.10
N SER A 503 42.23 -15.08 -9.01
CA SER A 503 42.30 -16.46 -9.48
C SER A 503 42.75 -16.60 -10.94
N LYS A 504 43.28 -15.51 -11.53
CA LYS A 504 43.74 -15.48 -12.93
C LYS A 504 44.75 -16.60 -13.20
N GLY A 505 44.50 -17.39 -14.25
CA GLY A 505 45.38 -18.49 -14.68
C GLY A 505 45.29 -19.77 -13.83
N ASN A 506 44.30 -19.89 -12.94
CA ASN A 506 44.03 -21.12 -12.20
C ASN A 506 43.00 -21.98 -12.93
N ASP A 507 43.45 -23.00 -13.65
CA ASP A 507 42.61 -23.90 -14.46
C ASP A 507 41.47 -24.56 -13.66
N ALA A 508 41.74 -24.98 -12.41
CA ALA A 508 40.72 -25.62 -11.57
C ALA A 508 39.63 -24.63 -11.16
N PHE A 509 40.01 -23.40 -10.80
CA PHE A 509 39.05 -22.35 -10.50
C PHE A 509 38.24 -21.96 -11.76
N MET A 510 38.89 -21.82 -12.91
CA MET A 510 38.23 -21.43 -14.15
C MET A 510 37.20 -22.48 -14.59
N ALA A 511 37.55 -23.76 -14.49
CA ALA A 511 36.64 -24.87 -14.78
C ALA A 511 35.45 -24.94 -13.80
N ASP A 512 35.68 -24.74 -12.49
CA ASP A 512 34.64 -24.94 -11.47
C ASP A 512 33.73 -23.71 -11.27
N ARG A 513 34.27 -22.48 -11.39
CA ARG A 513 33.55 -21.24 -11.04
C ARG A 513 33.83 -20.06 -11.98
N GLY A 514 35.05 -19.92 -12.50
CA GLY A 514 35.45 -18.77 -13.31
C GLY A 514 34.60 -18.58 -14.57
N ASN A 515 34.26 -19.66 -15.28
CA ASN A 515 33.39 -19.59 -16.48
C ASN A 515 31.98 -19.07 -16.14
N ILE A 516 31.43 -19.45 -14.98
CA ILE A 516 30.11 -18.99 -14.53
C ILE A 516 30.16 -17.49 -14.22
N LEU A 517 31.21 -17.04 -13.53
CA LEU A 517 31.40 -15.63 -13.17
C LEU A 517 31.61 -14.75 -14.42
N ALA A 518 32.45 -15.20 -15.37
CA ALA A 518 32.67 -14.52 -16.63
C ALA A 518 31.38 -14.40 -17.47
N ARG A 519 30.59 -15.48 -17.55
CA ARG A 519 29.27 -15.48 -18.21
C ARG A 519 28.31 -14.48 -17.58
N ASN A 520 28.19 -14.52 -16.26
CA ASN A 520 27.29 -13.64 -15.53
C ASN A 520 27.68 -12.17 -15.69
N MET A 521 28.98 -11.86 -15.63
CA MET A 521 29.51 -10.52 -15.87
C MET A 521 29.22 -10.04 -17.30
N GLY A 522 29.51 -10.87 -18.32
CA GLY A 522 29.25 -10.53 -19.72
C GLY A 522 27.76 -10.31 -19.99
N PHE A 523 26.89 -11.19 -19.46
CA PHE A 523 25.44 -11.04 -19.56
C PHE A 523 24.93 -9.74 -18.93
N LEU A 524 25.41 -9.42 -17.72
CA LEU A 524 25.04 -8.20 -17.00
C LEU A 524 25.47 -6.93 -17.76
N LEU A 525 26.72 -6.88 -18.22
CA LEU A 525 27.26 -5.73 -18.95
C LEU A 525 26.58 -5.56 -20.32
N GLY A 526 26.28 -6.66 -21.02
CA GLY A 526 25.53 -6.64 -22.27
C GLY A 526 24.11 -6.09 -22.10
N ALA A 527 23.38 -6.56 -21.08
CA ALA A 527 22.06 -6.03 -20.76
C ALA A 527 22.12 -4.55 -20.34
N LEU A 528 23.14 -4.14 -19.59
CA LEU A 528 23.34 -2.75 -19.19
C LEU A 528 23.58 -1.84 -20.39
N TYR A 529 24.41 -2.28 -21.34
CA TYR A 529 24.63 -1.57 -22.61
C TYR A 529 23.31 -1.39 -23.38
N GLN A 530 22.53 -2.46 -23.53
CA GLN A 530 21.23 -2.40 -24.21
C GLN A 530 20.24 -1.46 -23.49
N GLY A 531 20.19 -1.52 -22.16
CA GLY A 531 19.34 -0.64 -21.36
C GLY A 531 19.75 0.84 -21.49
N ALA A 532 21.06 1.11 -21.54
CA ALA A 532 21.58 2.45 -21.79
C ALA A 532 21.15 2.97 -23.17
N GLU A 533 21.26 2.12 -24.20
CA GLU A 533 20.84 2.46 -25.56
C GLU A 533 19.36 2.86 -25.63
N GLY A 534 18.47 2.06 -25.02
CA GLY A 534 17.04 2.37 -24.94
C GLY A 534 16.78 3.69 -24.21
N ALA A 535 17.32 3.85 -23.00
CA ALA A 535 17.03 4.99 -22.15
C ALA A 535 17.54 6.32 -22.70
N LEU A 536 18.78 6.34 -23.16
CA LEU A 536 19.47 7.57 -23.52
C LEU A 536 18.95 8.17 -24.83
N LYS A 537 18.35 7.34 -25.69
CA LYS A 537 17.60 7.81 -26.87
C LYS A 537 16.28 8.49 -26.48
N ASP A 538 15.66 8.12 -25.37
CA ASP A 538 14.35 8.64 -24.98
C ASP A 538 14.42 9.82 -24.00
N ILE A 539 15.48 9.94 -23.21
CA ILE A 539 15.67 11.10 -22.32
C ILE A 539 15.89 12.36 -23.18
N GLY A 540 14.90 13.26 -23.18
CA GLY A 540 14.92 14.49 -23.99
C GLY A 540 15.87 15.56 -23.47
N ASP A 541 16.03 15.68 -22.14
CA ASP A 541 16.91 16.68 -21.53
C ASP A 541 18.38 16.25 -21.54
N GLU A 542 19.26 17.16 -21.98
CA GLU A 542 20.70 16.88 -22.07
C GLU A 542 21.33 16.67 -20.71
N HIS A 543 20.97 17.48 -19.71
CA HIS A 543 21.54 17.36 -18.38
C HIS A 543 21.12 16.04 -17.73
N ALA A 544 19.86 15.63 -17.86
CA ALA A 544 19.37 14.34 -17.41
C ALA A 544 20.08 13.17 -18.10
N ARG A 545 20.35 13.25 -19.42
CA ARG A 545 21.16 12.24 -20.13
C ARG A 545 22.57 12.13 -19.56
N LYS A 546 23.26 13.26 -19.40
CA LYS A 546 24.61 13.30 -18.83
C LYS A 546 24.64 12.75 -17.42
N LYS A 547 23.69 13.18 -16.57
CA LYS A 547 23.56 12.72 -15.19
C LYS A 547 23.32 11.21 -15.14
N ALA A 548 22.44 10.67 -15.98
CA ALA A 548 22.20 9.23 -16.05
C ALA A 548 23.47 8.43 -16.42
N ILE A 549 24.27 8.90 -17.38
CA ILE A 549 25.58 8.31 -17.70
C ILE A 549 26.54 8.40 -16.51
N VAL A 550 26.67 9.58 -15.90
CA VAL A 550 27.63 9.79 -14.80
C VAL A 550 27.26 8.95 -13.59
N ASP A 551 25.98 8.90 -13.23
CA ASP A 551 25.50 8.12 -12.10
C ASP A 551 25.64 6.62 -12.36
N VAL A 552 25.19 6.12 -13.53
CA VAL A 552 25.20 4.66 -13.80
C VAL A 552 26.57 4.20 -14.28
N MET A 553 27.06 4.70 -15.42
CA MET A 553 28.32 4.25 -16.01
C MET A 553 29.53 4.75 -15.22
N GLY A 554 29.46 5.96 -14.65
CA GLY A 554 30.53 6.45 -13.78
C GLY A 554 30.70 5.59 -12.52
N SER A 555 29.61 5.03 -11.98
CA SER A 555 29.69 4.11 -10.84
C SER A 555 30.50 2.84 -11.12
N LEU A 556 30.54 2.38 -12.38
CA LEU A 556 31.34 1.22 -12.82
C LEU A 556 32.84 1.50 -12.93
N VAL A 557 33.23 2.77 -13.03
CA VAL A 557 34.63 3.19 -13.16
C VAL A 557 35.02 4.13 -12.02
N GLU A 558 34.35 4.00 -10.87
CA GLU A 558 34.48 4.89 -9.73
C GLU A 558 35.94 5.05 -9.30
N THR A 559 36.70 3.97 -9.18
CA THR A 559 38.13 4.01 -8.83
C THR A 559 38.96 4.85 -9.82
N ALA A 560 38.64 4.79 -11.12
CA ALA A 560 39.33 5.59 -12.13
C ALA A 560 38.95 7.08 -12.04
N ILE A 561 37.68 7.38 -11.70
CA ILE A 561 37.21 8.74 -11.47
C ILE A 561 37.81 9.32 -10.18
N GLU A 562 37.90 8.54 -9.11
CA GLU A 562 38.50 8.95 -7.83
C GLU A 562 39.99 9.27 -7.97
N ALA A 563 40.70 8.58 -8.88
CA ALA A 563 42.09 8.87 -9.24
C ALA A 563 42.24 10.03 -10.25
N SER A 564 41.15 10.65 -10.70
CA SER A 564 41.15 11.67 -11.75
C SER A 564 41.05 13.11 -11.21
N PRO A 565 41.30 14.12 -12.07
CA PRO A 565 41.09 15.53 -11.71
C PRO A 565 39.63 15.90 -11.39
N VAL A 566 38.65 15.08 -11.79
CA VAL A 566 37.23 15.33 -11.55
C VAL A 566 36.68 14.61 -10.31
N SER A 567 37.54 13.96 -9.52
CA SER A 567 37.17 13.26 -8.28
C SER A 567 36.30 14.11 -7.35
N GLY A 568 36.67 15.37 -7.11
CA GLY A 568 35.91 16.29 -6.27
C GLY A 568 34.52 16.64 -6.82
N ALA A 569 34.34 16.68 -8.15
CA ALA A 569 33.04 16.86 -8.77
C ALA A 569 32.19 15.60 -8.62
N TYR A 570 32.78 14.43 -8.82
CA TYR A 570 32.10 13.14 -8.66
C TYR A 570 31.66 12.89 -7.21
N SER A 571 32.49 13.22 -6.22
CA SER A 571 32.11 13.11 -4.80
C SER A 571 30.89 13.98 -4.46
N LYS A 572 30.76 15.17 -5.06
CA LYS A 572 29.57 16.01 -4.88
C LYS A 572 28.33 15.32 -5.45
N ILE A 573 28.42 14.77 -6.66
CA ILE A 573 27.31 14.04 -7.30
C ILE A 573 26.88 12.86 -6.41
N LYS A 574 27.83 12.02 -5.97
CA LYS A 574 27.57 10.87 -5.08
C LYS A 574 26.89 11.28 -3.77
N SER A 575 27.27 12.43 -3.20
CA SER A 575 26.65 12.96 -1.97
C SER A 575 25.29 13.63 -2.17
N GLY A 576 24.78 13.69 -3.41
CA GLY A 576 23.54 14.40 -3.76
C GLY A 576 23.65 15.92 -3.79
N THR A 577 24.86 16.48 -3.63
CA THR A 577 25.12 17.93 -3.66
C THR A 577 25.71 18.41 -4.99
N GLY A 578 25.83 17.52 -5.97
CA GLY A 578 26.36 17.81 -7.30
C GLY A 578 25.46 18.75 -8.09
N ASP A 579 26.04 19.85 -8.57
CA ASP A 579 25.39 20.78 -9.49
C ASP A 579 25.62 20.39 -10.95
N ARG A 580 24.97 21.12 -11.87
CA ARG A 580 25.11 20.90 -13.32
C ARG A 580 26.57 20.94 -13.79
N ALA A 581 27.37 21.85 -13.24
CA ALA A 581 28.79 21.96 -13.56
C ALA A 581 29.59 20.72 -13.12
N SER A 582 29.26 20.15 -11.95
CA SER A 582 29.87 18.90 -11.48
C SER A 582 29.55 17.74 -12.41
N VAL A 583 28.29 17.61 -12.83
CA VAL A 583 27.86 16.57 -13.79
C VAL A 583 28.57 16.75 -15.14
N ASP A 584 28.62 17.97 -15.68
CA ASP A 584 29.29 18.25 -16.94
C ASP A 584 30.80 17.94 -16.87
N ALA A 585 31.47 18.27 -15.76
CA ALA A 585 32.88 17.98 -15.57
C ALA A 585 33.18 16.48 -15.63
N VAL A 586 32.40 15.66 -14.91
CA VAL A 586 32.58 14.21 -14.90
C VAL A 586 32.21 13.60 -16.24
N PHE A 587 31.10 14.04 -16.85
CA PHE A 587 30.67 13.57 -18.18
C PHE A 587 31.75 13.83 -19.24
N ASN A 588 32.30 15.05 -19.29
CA ASN A 588 33.33 15.41 -20.26
C ASN A 588 34.60 14.56 -20.05
N TRP A 589 34.99 14.33 -18.79
CA TRP A 589 36.12 13.47 -18.50
C TRP A 589 35.89 12.03 -18.96
N LEU A 590 34.69 11.48 -18.77
CA LEU A 590 34.33 10.15 -19.28
C LEU A 590 34.42 10.11 -20.82
N GLY A 591 33.90 11.12 -21.51
CA GLY A 591 33.99 11.25 -22.97
C GLY A 591 35.44 11.27 -23.46
N ASP A 592 36.28 12.14 -22.88
CA ASP A 592 37.70 12.26 -23.22
C ASP A 592 38.47 10.96 -22.94
N LYS A 593 38.18 10.31 -21.80
CA LYS A 593 38.93 9.13 -21.34
C LYS A 593 38.63 7.87 -22.14
N PHE A 594 37.38 7.68 -22.55
CA PHE A 594 36.90 6.41 -23.13
C PHE A 594 36.52 6.52 -24.61
N ALA A 595 35.96 7.64 -25.07
CA ALA A 595 35.46 7.79 -26.43
C ALA A 595 36.33 8.69 -27.33
N GLY A 596 37.15 9.57 -26.73
CA GLY A 596 37.95 10.54 -27.48
C GLY A 596 37.10 11.63 -28.19
N ASP A 597 35.80 11.69 -27.88
CA ASP A 597 34.84 12.69 -28.34
C ASP A 597 33.87 13.01 -27.19
N VAL A 598 33.56 14.29 -27.01
CA VAL A 598 32.68 14.80 -25.95
C VAL A 598 31.44 15.40 -26.61
N SER A 599 30.47 14.53 -26.87
CA SER A 599 29.18 14.92 -27.43
C SER A 599 28.04 14.37 -26.58
N ALA A 600 27.08 15.25 -26.29
CA ALA A 600 25.88 14.93 -25.51
C ALA A 600 24.64 14.63 -26.39
N SER A 601 24.86 14.43 -27.70
CA SER A 601 23.83 13.95 -28.62
C SER A 601 23.38 12.55 -28.20
N LYS A 602 22.14 12.18 -28.56
CA LYS A 602 21.59 10.86 -28.23
C LYS A 602 22.51 9.74 -28.71
N ASP A 603 22.94 9.81 -29.98
CA ASP A 603 23.83 8.80 -30.57
C ASP A 603 25.22 8.76 -29.91
N ALA A 604 25.80 9.92 -29.57
CA ALA A 604 27.12 9.97 -28.95
C ALA A 604 27.11 9.44 -27.51
N VAL A 605 26.05 9.74 -26.76
CA VAL A 605 25.88 9.29 -25.38
C VAL A 605 25.64 7.76 -25.32
N THR A 606 24.90 7.19 -26.28
CA THR A 606 24.80 5.74 -26.44
C THR A 606 26.15 5.11 -26.74
N LYS A 607 26.94 5.67 -27.67
CA LYS A 607 28.29 5.18 -27.99
C LYS A 607 29.22 5.24 -26.78
N LEU A 608 29.16 6.32 -26.00
CA LEU A 608 29.97 6.49 -24.80
C LEU A 608 29.72 5.37 -23.77
N ALA A 609 28.48 4.92 -23.59
CA ALA A 609 28.18 3.80 -22.69
C ALA A 609 28.90 2.51 -23.13
N GLY A 610 28.87 2.20 -24.44
CA GLY A 610 29.61 1.09 -25.02
C GLY A 610 31.12 1.23 -24.84
N SER A 611 31.68 2.42 -25.12
CA SER A 611 33.11 2.69 -24.97
C SER A 611 33.61 2.59 -23.52
N ILE A 612 32.77 2.97 -22.53
CA ILE A 612 33.11 2.78 -21.11
C ILE A 612 33.17 1.28 -20.77
N ILE A 613 32.18 0.50 -21.21
CA ILE A 613 32.15 -0.95 -20.97
C ILE A 613 33.36 -1.61 -21.62
N GLU A 614 33.60 -1.34 -22.90
CA GLU A 614 34.75 -1.87 -23.63
C GLU A 614 36.07 -1.46 -22.97
N GLY A 615 36.29 -0.17 -22.75
CA GLY A 615 37.57 0.34 -22.25
C GLY A 615 37.89 -0.06 -20.80
N ALA A 616 36.87 -0.19 -19.94
CA ALA A 616 37.09 -0.52 -18.53
C ALA A 616 37.08 -2.04 -18.26
N TRP A 617 36.37 -2.84 -19.07
CA TRP A 617 36.10 -4.24 -18.75
C TRP A 617 36.71 -5.26 -19.71
N ALA A 618 37.18 -4.85 -20.90
CA ALA A 618 37.91 -5.71 -21.84
C ALA A 618 39.08 -6.52 -21.20
N PRO A 619 39.86 -5.99 -20.24
CA PRO A 619 40.94 -6.76 -19.61
C PRO A 619 40.51 -8.05 -18.90
N PHE A 620 39.22 -8.18 -18.55
CA PHE A 620 38.67 -9.38 -17.90
C PHE A 620 38.12 -10.41 -18.90
N PHE A 621 38.06 -10.06 -20.19
CA PHE A 621 37.59 -10.93 -21.28
C PHE A 621 38.67 -11.27 -22.31
N GLY A 622 39.90 -10.76 -22.13
CA GLY A 622 41.01 -11.05 -23.04
C GLY A 622 41.62 -12.45 -22.86
N ASP A 623 42.34 -12.92 -23.88
CA ASP A 623 42.94 -14.26 -23.95
C ASP A 623 43.77 -14.64 -22.71
N GLU A 624 44.51 -13.68 -22.13
CA GLU A 624 45.31 -13.91 -20.91
C GLU A 624 44.46 -14.03 -19.64
N ALA A 625 43.29 -13.38 -19.58
CA ALA A 625 42.38 -13.43 -18.43
C ALA A 625 41.54 -14.71 -18.43
N LEU A 626 41.28 -15.27 -19.62
CA LEU A 626 40.51 -16.48 -19.83
C LEU A 626 41.37 -17.76 -19.92
N GLN A 627 42.66 -17.66 -19.61
CA GLN A 627 43.56 -18.82 -19.56
C GLN A 627 43.05 -19.86 -18.54
N GLY A 628 42.75 -21.07 -19.01
CA GLY A 628 42.19 -22.18 -18.22
C GLY A 628 40.69 -22.39 -18.37
N ALA A 629 39.98 -21.48 -19.05
CA ALA A 629 38.58 -21.66 -19.41
C ALA A 629 38.39 -22.66 -20.56
N ASN A 630 37.24 -23.35 -20.60
CA ASN A 630 36.91 -24.25 -21.69
C ASN A 630 36.49 -23.43 -22.93
N PRO A 631 37.19 -23.55 -24.08
CA PRO A 631 36.87 -22.75 -25.27
C PRO A 631 35.44 -22.93 -25.80
N GLY A 632 34.83 -24.10 -25.62
CA GLY A 632 33.45 -24.35 -26.03
C GLY A 632 32.45 -23.53 -25.22
N ASP A 633 32.60 -23.54 -23.89
CA ASP A 633 31.72 -22.83 -22.96
C ASP A 633 31.83 -21.30 -23.12
N LEU A 634 33.03 -20.80 -23.44
CA LEU A 634 33.27 -19.39 -23.74
C LEU A 634 32.62 -18.97 -25.07
N THR A 635 32.70 -19.81 -26.10
CA THR A 635 32.12 -19.53 -27.41
C THR A 635 30.60 -19.43 -27.30
N ASP A 636 29.95 -20.41 -26.66
CA ASP A 636 28.49 -20.40 -26.44
C ASP A 636 28.05 -19.20 -25.57
N MET A 637 28.83 -18.85 -24.54
CA MET A 637 28.61 -17.69 -23.68
C MET A 637 28.65 -16.37 -24.46
N PHE A 638 29.70 -16.16 -25.26
CA PHE A 638 29.82 -14.94 -26.05
C PHE A 638 28.80 -14.91 -27.18
N GLU A 639 28.50 -16.03 -27.85
CA GLU A 639 27.41 -16.11 -28.84
C GLU A 639 26.07 -15.68 -28.26
N LEU A 640 25.80 -15.97 -26.98
CA LEU A 640 24.56 -15.58 -26.32
C LEU A 640 24.46 -14.08 -26.02
N ILE A 641 25.55 -13.49 -25.55
CA ILE A 641 25.64 -12.04 -25.32
C ILE A 641 25.55 -11.30 -26.66
N ASN A 642 26.26 -11.80 -27.68
CA ASN A 642 26.23 -11.27 -29.05
C ASN A 642 24.86 -11.44 -29.72
N ALA A 643 24.13 -12.53 -29.49
CA ALA A 643 22.79 -12.73 -30.04
C ALA A 643 21.80 -11.68 -29.51
N GLY A 644 21.90 -11.34 -28.22
CA GLY A 644 21.14 -10.22 -27.65
C GLY A 644 21.52 -8.87 -28.25
N VAL A 645 22.81 -8.59 -28.46
CA VAL A 645 23.26 -7.33 -29.10
C VAL A 645 22.88 -7.26 -30.60
N SER A 646 22.94 -8.39 -31.32
CA SER A 646 22.63 -8.52 -32.76
C SER A 646 21.16 -8.23 -33.10
N LEU A 647 20.23 -8.70 -32.27
CA LEU A 647 18.79 -8.46 -32.45
C LEU A 647 18.37 -7.02 -32.18
N ALA A 648 19.13 -6.25 -31.39
CA ALA A 648 18.85 -4.86 -31.08
C ALA A 648 19.34 -3.86 -32.16
N ASP A 649 20.49 -4.13 -32.80
CA ASP A 649 21.09 -3.23 -33.82
C ASP A 649 20.66 -3.59 -35.27
N GLY A 650 19.98 -4.72 -35.48
CA GLY A 650 19.63 -5.22 -36.82
C GLY A 650 20.85 -5.57 -37.69
N ARG A 651 22.02 -5.75 -37.07
CA ARG A 651 23.31 -5.99 -37.74
C ARG A 651 23.78 -7.42 -37.51
N SER A 652 24.34 -8.02 -38.57
CA SER A 652 25.07 -9.29 -38.52
C SER A 652 26.58 -9.04 -38.65
N GLY A 653 27.39 -9.64 -37.77
CA GLY A 653 28.86 -9.56 -37.80
C GLY A 653 29.51 -10.67 -36.96
N GLN A 654 30.84 -10.79 -36.99
CA GLN A 654 31.56 -11.80 -36.20
C GLN A 654 31.76 -11.35 -34.73
N PRO A 655 31.66 -12.28 -33.76
CA PRO A 655 31.88 -12.02 -32.33
C PRO A 655 33.23 -11.34 -32.04
N ASN A 656 33.25 -10.31 -31.19
CA ASN A 656 34.49 -9.87 -30.55
C ASN A 656 34.55 -10.35 -29.09
N ILE A 657 35.33 -11.40 -28.88
CA ILE A 657 35.57 -12.07 -27.59
C ILE A 657 36.22 -11.10 -26.58
N ASN A 658 36.98 -10.11 -27.04
CA ASN A 658 37.74 -9.21 -26.17
C ASN A 658 36.91 -8.13 -25.46
N ILE A 659 35.61 -8.00 -25.77
CA ILE A 659 34.74 -6.93 -25.22
C ILE A 659 33.42 -7.47 -24.67
N GLY A 660 33.39 -8.72 -24.23
CA GLY A 660 32.17 -9.28 -23.66
C GLY A 660 31.11 -9.65 -24.70
N GLY A 661 31.40 -9.65 -26.01
CA GLY A 661 30.40 -9.86 -27.06
C GLY A 661 29.60 -8.62 -27.46
N ALA A 662 30.18 -7.43 -27.37
CA ALA A 662 29.66 -6.24 -28.05
C ALA A 662 30.19 -6.15 -29.49
N TYR A 663 29.48 -5.48 -30.40
CA TYR A 663 29.94 -5.22 -31.76
C TYR A 663 30.74 -3.91 -31.81
N ILE A 664 31.93 -3.94 -32.41
CA ILE A 664 32.68 -2.73 -32.78
C ILE A 664 32.36 -2.40 -34.23
N ASN A 665 31.89 -1.17 -34.51
CA ASN A 665 31.93 -0.65 -35.88
C ASN A 665 33.39 -0.40 -36.26
N GLY A 666 33.83 -1.01 -37.36
CA GLY A 666 35.00 -0.52 -38.10
C GLY A 666 34.77 0.88 -38.66
#